data_AF-A0A6N9D034-F1
#
_entry.id   AF-A0A6N9D034-F1
#
_cell.length_a   1.000
_cell.length_b   1.000
_cell.length_c   1.000
_cell.angle_alpha   90.00
_cell.angle_beta   90.00
_cell.angle_gamma   90.00
#
_symmetry.space_group_name_H-M   'P 1'
#
loop_
_entity.id
_entity.type
_entity.pdbx_description
1 polymer ?
#
loop_
_entity_poly.entity_id
_entity_poly.type
_entity_poly.pdbx_seq_one_letter_code
_entity_poly.pdbx_strand_id
1 'polypeptide(L)'
;MSDKLDMQNTSFFPRTKVFERVKTFIDLVHREMRSLSRMMRFRVFCVLLVFLSVGGYLLSSQYAANLAQLSPTFGMTVPRYLLGSIDATFYLVLQVGTMYMVFDAHYRLQRDRVAEVLHSKPVSNLGFLLVRVIGTTTLIWLLVASNVVGLYLLGLFSFYTEVGYFQPFQFHSMFNLVVVDIYVVVLFWSAYVSFLSSLLSSRIVVVLISLATFLVNYLTLVNSPYFLLAVISPFSNDTLFVSEVLPNFSKVSTIGIRLATLFATGALVVGAAMIWPRNDQNSSSLKLSLITGFVVISIALWGWTFTHHVNSYDQVYRWRESHQTIEYSQKLDLNEISGNITINPGRQLMINLALSFKVQELNHNKLVFSLNPGMNVVKISLNDAESLFTFENGILEVLLPETGIGLESLTLKIEAHGRPDPRFAYIDSSVELFRSSNVPLSAVKLFGKDGSVFTPQYVALMPGVAWYPVTGVMVEKSIEKIIPTDFFNVDLVVEIIHEHWSLVGTGQTNKIRQTQNSYRVYSTNPVAQIGVFAAEFQTIPLNVVGSETEVYLHTLRESGQEMSDESIATLQKSVKLWLREITNNGLTLPRSTINLVEIPSRLRTVGGGWRMGARNTLPGVVLFKEFGLPSLSLDSVSRKLPNDLVVTKEQMLINFLNHYIRNGLGTDNLWLDTPDLFFAHVTAATGSYAEELDQIIRNIIGSLGNTPFESFNIYSTIHVAPLTEINRNVIRSTPVYSRLSIDHIGHRQTFLYIKALEIEYGSRMAVWDLAEKHGFLYNSTILGHQQELELFLFKTREIAKAILETNDKQAVVGWIKAIRELSLGRSYTYEEVIKLAKQHKVTAEPFLTQWITDRGLPGFMARFTEISQIKENSNGTQRFQSTIDVHNATPLSGLITLRYRNAPTYGVVSSVASYTPVTPIVVPAFETKSINLIANYPIEAVIINPHLSLNRTNIYLLKQYKHTQGQASLDPKPFLLSSKWIPVESGIVIDDLDSDFSFSQPRNSFALNHVKQIGPMKWVFGFQQQLDYDSALPTIDTIGTQQVHRDSWYRVSSLRAFGRFRRTFVALDRFTPQHKVSIRAEIPTSGTWMLQYHLPSTASNLFDNKSNTIQLNINSKEVHIGKQVSLDSMTRGWNQIGSFKLSSGRVKVEITGTSANTPIIVDAIQWSPVLLPKNAVD
;
A
#
# COMPACT_ATOMS: atom_id res chain seq x y z
N MET A 1 63.56 37.03 60.02
CA MET A 1 62.52 36.34 60.81
C MET A 1 61.20 37.00 60.43
N SER A 2 60.31 36.22 59.79
CA SER A 2 58.90 36.52 59.48
C SER A 2 58.55 37.55 58.38
N ASP A 3 58.58 37.10 57.13
CA ASP A 3 57.70 37.55 56.05
C ASP A 3 56.51 36.58 55.90
N LYS A 4 55.27 37.11 55.82
CA LYS A 4 54.23 36.71 54.83
C LYS A 4 52.89 37.44 55.04
N LEU A 5 52.45 38.09 53.95
CA LEU A 5 51.06 38.35 53.58
C LEU A 5 50.27 37.03 53.45
N ASP A 6 48.95 37.02 53.73
CA ASP A 6 47.91 37.03 52.68
C ASP A 6 46.46 36.92 53.21
N MET A 7 45.63 37.85 52.70
CA MET A 7 44.28 37.72 52.13
C MET A 7 43.16 36.79 52.68
N GLN A 8 41.94 37.38 52.63
CA GLN A 8 40.58 36.80 52.47
C GLN A 8 39.76 36.41 53.70
N ASN A 9 38.77 37.27 54.05
CA ASN A 9 37.38 36.83 54.24
C ASN A 9 36.36 37.99 54.16
N THR A 10 36.15 38.49 52.94
CA THR A 10 34.90 39.15 52.55
C THR A 10 33.98 38.10 51.92
N SER A 11 33.08 37.49 52.70
CA SER A 11 32.05 36.60 52.15
C SER A 11 30.78 37.38 51.77
N PHE A 12 30.81 37.87 50.54
CA PHE A 12 29.64 38.14 49.70
C PHE A 12 28.77 36.88 49.58
N PHE A 13 27.51 36.85 50.04
CA PHE A 13 26.47 35.96 49.47
C PHE A 13 25.01 36.41 49.77
N PRO A 14 24.23 36.86 48.77
CA PRO A 14 22.79 37.11 48.86
C PRO A 14 21.93 35.82 48.68
N ARG A 15 22.31 34.71 49.32
CA ARG A 15 21.64 33.41 49.11
C ARG A 15 20.34 33.23 49.93
N THR A 16 20.24 33.72 51.16
CA THR A 16 19.13 33.39 52.08
C THR A 16 17.75 33.94 51.65
N LYS A 17 17.66 35.20 51.19
CA LYS A 17 16.38 35.81 50.77
C LYS A 17 15.80 35.24 49.48
N VAL A 18 16.66 34.78 48.56
CA VAL A 18 16.21 34.13 47.31
C VAL A 18 15.62 32.75 47.63
N PHE A 19 16.28 31.98 48.50
CA PHE A 19 15.77 30.69 48.96
C PHE A 19 14.40 30.80 49.66
N GLU A 20 14.19 31.81 50.52
CA GLU A 20 12.88 32.03 51.17
C GLU A 20 11.76 32.40 50.19
N ARG A 21 12.06 33.22 49.17
CA ARG A 21 11.09 33.58 48.12
C ARG A 21 10.73 32.40 47.24
N VAL A 22 11.71 31.59 46.85
CA VAL A 22 11.49 30.36 46.08
C VAL A 22 10.66 29.36 46.89
N LYS A 23 10.99 29.17 48.18
CA LYS A 23 10.20 28.29 49.07
C LYS A 23 8.75 28.75 49.19
N THR A 24 8.52 30.05 49.43
CA THR A 24 7.18 30.63 49.52
C THR A 24 6.39 30.45 48.22
N PHE A 25 7.04 30.60 47.06
CA PHE A 25 6.43 30.37 45.76
C PHE A 25 6.00 28.90 45.57
N ILE A 26 6.88 27.96 45.90
CA ILE A 26 6.59 26.51 45.84
C ILE A 26 5.42 26.15 46.77
N ASP A 27 5.38 26.72 47.97
CA ASP A 27 4.28 26.49 48.93
C ASP A 27 2.94 27.00 48.37
N LEU A 28 2.93 28.14 47.68
CA LEU A 28 1.74 28.68 47.04
C LEU A 28 1.28 27.81 45.86
N VAL A 29 2.20 27.30 45.04
CA VAL A 29 1.90 26.35 43.96
C VAL A 29 1.25 25.09 44.52
N HIS A 30 1.81 24.51 45.60
CA HIS A 30 1.23 23.34 46.26
C HIS A 30 -0.17 23.59 46.81
N ARG A 31 -0.44 24.79 47.35
CA ARG A 31 -1.77 25.16 47.83
C ARG A 31 -2.78 25.26 46.69
N GLU A 32 -2.40 25.84 45.55
CA GLU A 32 -3.28 25.89 44.36
C GLU A 32 -3.60 24.47 43.87
N MET A 33 -2.59 23.59 43.78
CA MET A 33 -2.79 22.19 43.41
C MET A 33 -3.78 21.47 44.33
N ARG A 34 -3.66 21.66 45.66
CA ARG A 34 -4.60 21.09 46.65
C ARG A 34 -6.02 21.66 46.53
N SER A 35 -6.15 22.93 46.19
CA SER A 35 -7.45 23.57 45.98
C SER A 35 -8.15 22.97 44.76
N LEU A 36 -7.42 22.86 43.64
CA LEU A 36 -7.92 22.28 42.39
C LEU A 36 -8.28 20.80 42.55
N SER A 37 -7.46 20.02 43.26
CA SER A 37 -7.69 18.58 43.42
C SER A 37 -8.95 18.22 44.23
N ARG A 38 -9.44 19.16 45.05
CA ARG A 38 -10.68 18.99 45.83
C ARG A 38 -11.96 19.25 45.03
N MET A 39 -11.84 19.78 43.81
CA MET A 39 -13.02 20.11 42.99
C MET A 39 -13.68 18.87 42.40
N MET A 40 -15.01 18.79 42.46
CA MET A 40 -15.77 17.69 41.84
C MET A 40 -15.49 17.56 40.35
N ARG A 41 -15.39 18.68 39.63
CA ARG A 41 -15.00 18.67 38.21
C ARG A 41 -13.64 18.04 37.95
N PHE A 42 -12.65 18.29 38.82
CA PHE A 42 -11.32 17.71 38.68
C PHE A 42 -11.39 16.20 38.86
N ARG A 43 -12.15 15.71 39.84
CA ARG A 43 -12.38 14.28 40.03
C ARG A 43 -13.04 13.63 38.81
N VAL A 44 -14.06 14.26 38.22
CA VAL A 44 -14.71 13.78 36.99
C VAL A 44 -13.72 13.73 35.83
N PHE A 45 -12.90 14.78 35.66
CA PHE A 45 -11.85 14.81 34.64
C PHE A 45 -10.82 13.70 34.85
N CYS A 46 -10.38 13.45 36.08
CA CYS A 46 -9.48 12.33 36.40
C CYS A 46 -10.09 10.98 36.00
N VAL A 47 -11.34 10.72 36.37
CA VAL A 47 -12.04 9.47 36.03
C VAL A 47 -12.16 9.32 34.52
N LEU A 48 -12.57 10.37 33.81
CA LEU A 48 -12.69 10.34 32.34
C LEU A 48 -11.35 10.11 31.66
N LEU A 49 -10.29 10.82 32.08
CA LEU A 49 -8.95 10.66 31.52
C LEU A 49 -8.45 9.23 31.72
N VAL A 50 -8.54 8.68 32.94
CA VAL A 50 -8.12 7.32 33.25
C VAL A 50 -8.97 6.30 32.50
N PHE A 51 -10.29 6.47 32.44
CA PHE A 51 -11.18 5.54 31.73
C PHE A 51 -10.92 5.53 30.23
N LEU A 52 -10.76 6.70 29.61
CA LEU A 52 -10.47 6.82 28.17
C LEU A 52 -9.07 6.30 27.85
N SER A 53 -8.08 6.55 28.70
CA SER A 53 -6.71 6.10 28.46
C SER A 53 -6.54 4.61 28.68
N VAL A 54 -7.07 4.06 29.78
CA VAL A 54 -7.08 2.61 30.04
C VAL A 54 -7.95 1.91 29.02
N GLY A 55 -9.17 2.38 28.77
CA GLY A 55 -10.07 1.81 27.75
C GLY A 55 -9.46 1.84 26.34
N GLY A 56 -8.85 2.96 25.95
CA GLY A 56 -8.15 3.09 24.68
C GLY A 56 -6.92 2.18 24.57
N TYR A 57 -6.13 2.08 25.65
CA TYR A 57 -5.00 1.15 25.73
C TYR A 57 -5.46 -0.32 25.64
N LEU A 58 -6.48 -0.71 26.40
CA LEU A 58 -7.06 -2.06 26.38
C LEU A 58 -7.60 -2.42 24.98
N LEU A 59 -8.36 -1.52 24.36
CA LEU A 59 -8.88 -1.71 23.01
C LEU A 59 -7.75 -1.83 21.99
N SER A 60 -6.73 -0.97 22.07
CA SER A 60 -5.58 -0.99 21.15
C SER A 60 -4.74 -2.26 21.34
N SER A 61 -4.48 -2.68 22.58
CA SER A 61 -3.81 -3.94 22.90
C SER A 61 -4.60 -5.15 22.42
N GLN A 62 -5.92 -5.17 22.60
CA GLN A 62 -6.78 -6.25 22.13
C GLN A 62 -6.83 -6.32 20.59
N TYR A 63 -6.87 -5.15 19.95
CA TYR A 63 -6.83 -5.03 18.49
C TYR A 63 -5.48 -5.51 17.94
N ALA A 64 -4.38 -5.07 18.55
CA ALA A 64 -3.03 -5.55 18.23
C ALA A 64 -2.91 -7.07 18.46
N ALA A 65 -3.40 -7.60 19.58
CA ALA A 65 -3.35 -9.03 19.86
C ALA A 65 -4.03 -9.88 18.78
N ASN A 66 -5.17 -9.40 18.27
CA ASN A 66 -5.95 -10.11 17.28
C ASN A 66 -5.39 -9.96 15.85
N LEU A 67 -4.88 -8.78 15.50
CA LEU A 67 -4.41 -8.48 14.13
C LEU A 67 -2.91 -8.70 13.92
N ALA A 68 -2.07 -8.48 14.92
CA ALA A 68 -0.62 -8.70 14.83
C ALA A 68 -0.25 -10.18 14.66
N GLN A 69 -1.20 -11.11 14.80
CA GLN A 69 -1.00 -12.51 14.43
C GLN A 69 -1.35 -12.80 12.96
N LEU A 70 -2.03 -11.87 12.27
CA LEU A 70 -2.46 -12.06 10.88
C LEU A 70 -1.39 -11.64 9.88
N SER A 71 -0.63 -10.58 10.15
CA SER A 71 0.35 -9.99 9.23
C SER A 71 1.43 -9.20 9.99
N PRO A 72 2.69 -9.19 9.54
CA PRO A 72 3.74 -8.35 10.10
C PRO A 72 3.43 -6.86 10.03
N THR A 73 2.69 -6.38 9.03
CA THR A 73 2.31 -4.96 8.96
C THR A 73 1.42 -4.59 10.14
N PHE A 74 0.48 -5.46 10.53
CA PHE A 74 -0.37 -5.22 11.69
C PHE A 74 0.41 -5.34 13.01
N GLY A 75 1.62 -5.93 13.02
CA GLY A 75 2.55 -5.90 14.15
C GLY A 75 2.90 -4.48 14.62
N MET A 76 2.82 -3.50 13.73
CA MET A 76 3.01 -2.09 14.10
C MET A 76 1.90 -1.52 14.99
N THR A 77 0.72 -2.16 15.04
CA THR A 77 -0.42 -1.68 15.83
C THR A 77 -0.24 -1.96 17.31
N VAL A 78 0.81 -2.70 17.68
CA VAL A 78 1.22 -2.94 19.06
C VAL A 78 1.43 -1.59 19.76
N PRO A 79 0.86 -1.39 20.97
CA PRO A 79 0.93 -0.12 21.70
C PRO A 79 2.33 0.48 21.82
N ARG A 80 3.37 -0.37 21.85
CA ARG A 80 4.77 0.05 21.84
C ARG A 80 5.14 0.96 20.67
N TYR A 81 4.70 0.62 19.45
CA TYR A 81 5.01 1.36 18.23
C TYR A 81 3.96 2.45 17.91
N LEU A 82 2.79 2.41 18.57
CA LEU A 82 1.61 3.21 18.27
C LEU A 82 1.43 4.46 19.17
N LEU A 83 2.48 4.88 19.90
CA LEU A 83 2.42 6.01 20.85
C LEU A 83 1.84 7.28 20.18
N GLY A 84 2.25 7.62 18.95
CA GLY A 84 1.75 8.80 18.24
C GLY A 84 0.24 8.83 17.94
N SER A 85 -0.41 7.67 17.83
CA SER A 85 -1.87 7.60 17.64
C SER A 85 -2.62 7.80 18.97
N ILE A 86 -2.02 7.29 20.04
CA ILE A 86 -2.49 7.47 21.42
C ILE A 86 -2.35 8.96 21.83
N ASP A 87 -1.28 9.62 21.40
CA ASP A 87 -1.00 11.05 21.63
C ASP A 87 -2.14 11.96 21.15
N ALA A 88 -2.69 11.71 19.95
CA ALA A 88 -3.77 12.51 19.39
C ALA A 88 -5.07 12.44 20.22
N THR A 89 -5.35 11.28 20.83
CA THR A 89 -6.51 11.10 21.72
C THR A 89 -6.27 11.78 23.06
N PHE A 90 -5.07 11.61 23.64
CA PHE A 90 -4.68 12.30 24.87
C PHE A 90 -4.74 13.82 24.71
N TYR A 91 -4.30 14.34 23.56
CA TYR A 91 -4.37 15.76 23.24
C TYR A 91 -5.77 16.34 23.38
N LEU A 92 -6.74 15.72 22.71
CA LEU A 92 -8.13 16.14 22.68
C LEU A 92 -8.71 16.20 24.10
N VAL A 93 -8.52 15.13 24.86
CA VAL A 93 -9.00 15.04 26.25
C VAL A 93 -8.29 16.05 27.14
N LEU A 94 -6.98 16.21 26.99
CA LEU A 94 -6.18 17.11 27.81
C LEU A 94 -6.50 18.57 27.57
N GLN A 95 -6.71 18.98 26.31
CA GLN A 95 -7.00 20.37 26.02
C GLN A 95 -8.39 20.77 26.47
N VAL A 96 -9.41 19.95 26.19
CA VAL A 96 -10.76 20.19 26.72
C VAL A 96 -10.74 20.21 28.25
N GLY A 97 -9.98 19.30 28.87
CA GLY A 97 -9.75 19.25 30.32
C GLY A 97 -9.11 20.53 30.88
N THR A 98 -8.00 20.97 30.30
CA THR A 98 -7.28 22.18 30.72
C THR A 98 -8.15 23.42 30.58
N MET A 99 -8.87 23.58 29.47
CA MET A 99 -9.83 24.67 29.28
C MET A 99 -10.88 24.68 30.39
N TYR A 100 -11.44 23.50 30.72
CA TYR A 100 -12.45 23.35 31.76
C TYR A 100 -11.92 23.56 33.20
N MET A 101 -10.62 23.33 33.45
CA MET A 101 -10.01 23.61 34.76
C MET A 101 -9.65 25.07 34.97
N VAL A 102 -9.24 25.76 33.90
CA VAL A 102 -8.67 27.12 33.96
C VAL A 102 -9.75 28.20 33.84
N PHE A 103 -10.82 28.03 33.05
CA PHE A 103 -11.77 29.12 32.72
C PHE A 103 -12.45 29.78 33.94
N ASP A 104 -12.62 29.04 35.04
CA ASP A 104 -13.31 29.50 36.25
C ASP A 104 -12.34 30.11 37.27
N ALA A 105 -11.14 30.46 36.82
CA ALA A 105 -10.07 30.99 37.63
C ALA A 105 -10.44 32.33 38.31
N HIS A 106 -10.84 33.32 37.52
CA HIS A 106 -11.16 34.67 37.99
C HIS A 106 -12.36 34.67 38.95
N TYR A 107 -13.39 33.89 38.63
CA TYR A 107 -14.62 33.85 39.39
C TYR A 107 -14.53 33.10 40.72
N ARG A 108 -13.68 32.06 40.83
CA ARG A 108 -13.37 31.45 42.13
C ARG A 108 -12.79 32.46 43.12
N LEU A 109 -11.99 33.42 42.65
CA LEU A 109 -11.40 34.43 43.51
C LEU A 109 -12.44 35.42 44.05
N GLN A 110 -13.39 35.83 43.20
CA GLN A 110 -14.49 36.69 43.60
C GLN A 110 -15.44 35.96 44.55
N ARG A 111 -15.74 34.69 44.29
CA ARG A 111 -16.63 33.87 45.14
C ARG A 111 -16.01 33.54 46.50
N ASP A 112 -14.73 33.16 46.53
CA ASP A 112 -14.07 32.64 47.74
C ASP A 112 -13.38 33.75 48.56
N ARG A 113 -13.65 35.05 48.25
CA ARG A 113 -13.08 36.25 48.90
C ARG A 113 -11.56 36.26 49.06
N VAL A 114 -10.84 35.51 48.22
CA VAL A 114 -9.37 35.37 48.25
C VAL A 114 -8.68 36.73 48.05
N ALA A 115 -9.34 37.67 47.38
CA ALA A 115 -8.89 39.06 47.26
C ALA A 115 -8.62 39.71 48.64
N GLU A 116 -9.47 39.48 49.64
CA GLU A 116 -9.33 40.04 51.00
C GLU A 116 -8.09 39.48 51.72
N VAL A 117 -7.78 38.19 51.51
CA VAL A 117 -6.59 37.54 52.08
C VAL A 117 -5.30 38.01 51.41
N LEU A 118 -5.32 38.23 50.09
CA LEU A 118 -4.16 38.73 49.32
C LEU A 118 -3.77 40.17 49.70
N HIS A 119 -4.66 40.95 50.33
CA HIS A 119 -4.34 42.27 50.89
C HIS A 119 -3.50 42.18 52.17
N SER A 120 -3.58 41.06 52.93
CA SER A 120 -2.81 40.85 54.17
C SER A 120 -1.37 40.36 53.94
N LYS A 121 -1.09 39.73 52.80
CA LYS A 121 0.25 39.32 52.33
C LYS A 121 0.40 39.60 50.83
N PRO A 122 0.97 40.75 50.43
CA PRO A 122 0.97 41.18 49.04
C PRO A 122 1.89 40.31 48.18
N VAL A 123 1.31 39.58 47.24
CA VAL A 123 2.00 38.92 46.11
C VAL A 123 1.72 39.75 44.85
N SER A 124 2.69 39.95 43.96
CA SER A 124 2.51 40.70 42.69
C SER A 124 1.51 40.00 41.74
N ASN A 125 0.93 40.72 40.78
CA ASN A 125 -0.02 40.13 39.80
C ASN A 125 0.66 39.01 39.00
N LEU A 126 1.92 39.23 38.62
CA LEU A 126 2.73 38.25 37.92
C LEU A 126 2.98 37.00 38.77
N GLY A 127 3.39 37.17 40.04
CA GLY A 127 3.61 36.05 40.95
C GLY A 127 2.35 35.24 41.19
N PHE A 128 1.20 35.90 41.32
CA PHE A 128 -0.09 35.25 41.49
C PHE A 128 -0.51 34.42 40.26
N LEU A 129 -0.43 35.00 39.05
CA LEU A 129 -0.78 34.28 37.83
C LEU A 129 0.21 33.15 37.52
N LEU A 130 1.51 33.33 37.81
CA LEU A 130 2.50 32.25 37.69
C LEU A 130 2.18 31.08 38.62
N VAL A 131 1.86 31.34 39.89
CA VAL A 131 1.42 30.28 40.83
C VAL A 131 0.24 29.50 40.27
N ARG A 132 -0.73 30.19 39.67
CA ARG A 132 -1.93 29.58 39.12
C ARG A 132 -1.68 28.76 37.86
N VAL A 133 -0.99 29.34 36.88
CA VAL A 133 -0.68 28.67 35.61
C VAL A 133 0.22 27.46 35.87
N ILE A 134 1.26 27.60 36.69
CA ILE A 134 2.18 26.50 37.03
C ILE A 134 1.49 25.47 37.92
N GLY A 135 0.68 25.89 38.90
CA GLY A 135 -0.07 24.96 39.77
C GLY A 135 -1.09 24.13 39.01
N THR A 136 -1.84 24.75 38.10
CA THR A 136 -2.80 24.02 37.25
C THR A 136 -2.09 23.09 36.27
N THR A 137 -1.06 23.59 35.60
CA THR A 137 -0.26 22.80 34.64
C THR A 137 0.39 21.60 35.31
N THR A 138 1.07 21.82 36.44
CA THR A 138 1.75 20.74 37.18
C THR A 138 0.77 19.69 37.69
N LEU A 139 -0.43 20.09 38.16
CA LEU A 139 -1.45 19.13 38.59
C LEU A 139 -1.95 18.24 37.44
N ILE A 140 -2.26 18.85 36.29
CA ILE A 140 -2.72 18.12 35.10
C ILE A 140 -1.59 17.23 34.55
N TRP A 141 -0.37 17.77 34.48
CA TRP A 141 0.80 17.03 34.04
C TRP A 141 1.10 15.84 34.95
N LEU A 142 1.05 16.00 36.28
CA LEU A 142 1.25 14.89 37.22
C LEU A 142 0.21 13.78 37.04
N LEU A 143 -1.05 14.15 36.81
CA LEU A 143 -2.12 13.20 36.53
C LEU A 143 -1.83 12.40 35.26
N VAL A 144 -1.41 13.07 34.17
CA VAL A 144 -1.04 12.41 32.91
C VAL A 144 0.20 11.54 33.08
N ALA A 145 1.26 12.09 33.67
CA ALA A 145 2.51 11.37 33.90
C ALA A 145 2.25 10.11 34.73
N SER A 146 1.43 10.23 35.79
CA SER A 146 1.04 9.08 36.62
C SER A 146 0.21 8.06 35.85
N ASN A 147 -0.68 8.51 34.97
CA ASN A 147 -1.49 7.62 34.14
C ASN A 147 -0.63 6.89 33.08
N VAL A 148 0.25 7.60 32.39
CA VAL A 148 1.18 7.04 31.40
C VAL A 148 2.16 6.06 32.06
N VAL A 149 2.73 6.41 33.22
CA VAL A 149 3.54 5.49 34.02
C VAL A 149 2.72 4.28 34.47
N GLY A 150 1.47 4.46 34.89
CA GLY A 150 0.58 3.36 35.24
C GLY A 150 0.30 2.41 34.08
N LEU A 151 0.08 2.93 32.87
CA LEU A 151 -0.07 2.12 31.65
C LEU A 151 1.23 1.41 31.28
N TYR A 152 2.38 2.07 31.43
CA TYR A 152 3.69 1.48 31.23
C TYR A 152 3.94 0.33 32.22
N LEU A 153 3.64 0.53 33.51
CA LEU A 153 3.74 -0.51 34.54
C LEU A 153 2.76 -1.66 34.32
N LEU A 154 1.54 -1.39 33.85
CA LEU A 154 0.57 -2.41 33.45
C LEU A 154 1.11 -3.24 32.28
N GLY A 155 1.72 -2.57 31.30
CA GLY A 155 2.44 -3.20 30.19
C GLY A 155 3.60 -4.07 30.67
N LEU A 156 4.45 -3.56 31.57
CA LEU A 156 5.55 -4.34 32.18
C LEU A 156 5.03 -5.54 32.98
N PHE A 157 3.98 -5.36 33.78
CA PHE A 157 3.38 -6.43 34.55
C PHE A 157 2.86 -7.54 33.63
N SER A 158 2.09 -7.18 32.61
CA SER A 158 1.60 -8.12 31.60
C SER A 158 2.75 -8.82 30.86
N PHE A 159 3.79 -8.05 30.53
CA PHE A 159 4.99 -8.55 29.85
C PHE A 159 5.72 -9.62 30.68
N TYR A 160 6.01 -9.35 31.96
CA TYR A 160 6.76 -10.30 32.81
C TYR A 160 5.92 -11.46 33.34
N THR A 161 4.60 -11.29 33.50
CA THR A 161 3.71 -12.36 33.98
C THR A 161 3.13 -13.20 32.85
N GLU A 162 3.32 -12.78 31.60
CA GLU A 162 2.65 -13.32 30.41
C GLU A 162 1.12 -13.35 30.51
N VAL A 163 0.53 -12.56 31.42
CA VAL A 163 -0.91 -12.45 31.60
C VAL A 163 -1.44 -11.29 30.77
N GLY A 164 -2.26 -11.59 29.77
CA GLY A 164 -2.86 -10.59 28.88
C GLY A 164 -1.97 -10.24 27.68
N TYR A 165 -2.40 -9.25 26.89
CA TYR A 165 -1.74 -8.85 25.64
C TYR A 165 -1.15 -7.45 25.71
N PHE A 166 -0.79 -6.98 26.90
CA PHE A 166 -0.35 -5.61 27.11
C PHE A 166 1.18 -5.54 27.01
N GLN A 167 1.69 -4.56 26.26
CA GLN A 167 3.12 -4.35 26.10
C GLN A 167 3.50 -2.94 26.53
N PRO A 168 4.66 -2.75 27.22
CA PRO A 168 5.10 -1.44 27.65
C PRO A 168 5.41 -0.53 26.45
N PHE A 169 5.09 0.76 26.61
CA PHE A 169 5.53 1.81 25.69
C PHE A 169 7.07 1.92 25.66
N GLN A 170 7.63 2.40 24.56
CA GLN A 170 9.06 2.72 24.50
C GLN A 170 9.38 3.86 25.48
N PHE A 171 10.39 3.69 26.33
CA PHE A 171 10.68 4.63 27.42
C PHE A 171 11.06 6.03 26.91
N HIS A 172 11.93 6.09 25.89
CA HIS A 172 12.41 7.34 25.33
C HIS A 172 11.29 8.18 24.69
N SER A 173 10.43 7.53 23.91
CA SER A 173 9.28 8.19 23.27
C SER A 173 8.25 8.65 24.31
N MET A 174 8.00 7.83 25.34
CA MET A 174 7.16 8.20 26.48
C MET A 174 7.71 9.42 27.24
N PHE A 175 9.02 9.45 27.49
CA PHE A 175 9.68 10.56 28.17
C PHE A 175 9.57 11.84 27.35
N ASN A 176 9.86 11.78 26.04
CA ASN A 176 9.74 12.92 25.14
C ASN A 176 8.30 13.46 25.10
N LEU A 177 7.31 12.58 24.99
CA LEU A 177 5.89 12.93 25.04
C LEU A 177 5.51 13.65 26.34
N VAL A 178 5.80 13.04 27.49
CA VAL A 178 5.35 13.55 28.80
C VAL A 178 6.06 14.85 29.18
N VAL A 179 7.37 14.95 28.90
CA VAL A 179 8.21 16.06 29.37
C VAL A 179 8.31 17.19 28.35
N VAL A 180 8.55 16.88 27.07
CA VAL A 180 8.82 17.90 26.05
C VAL A 180 7.54 18.40 25.38
N ASP A 181 6.58 17.51 25.11
CA ASP A 181 5.36 17.85 24.39
C ASP A 181 4.22 18.24 25.34
N ILE A 182 3.73 17.31 26.17
CA ILE A 182 2.52 17.51 26.99
C ILE A 182 2.68 18.66 27.98
N TYR A 183 3.81 18.76 28.68
CA TYR A 183 4.02 19.83 29.66
C TYR A 183 3.95 21.21 29.02
N VAL A 184 4.65 21.42 27.90
CA VAL A 184 4.69 22.70 27.18
C VAL A 184 3.31 23.08 26.63
N VAL A 185 2.61 22.11 26.05
CA VAL A 185 1.26 22.32 25.49
C VAL A 185 0.26 22.69 26.59
N VAL A 186 0.21 21.96 27.69
CA VAL A 186 -0.71 22.24 28.81
C VAL A 186 -0.38 23.59 29.44
N LEU A 187 0.91 23.94 29.54
CA LEU A 187 1.34 25.23 30.06
C LEU A 187 0.87 26.39 29.17
N PHE A 188 1.06 26.27 27.86
CA PHE A 188 0.61 27.26 26.87
C PHE A 188 -0.90 27.48 26.94
N TRP A 189 -1.69 26.40 26.92
CA TRP A 189 -3.16 26.52 26.99
C TRP A 189 -3.64 27.06 28.34
N SER A 190 -2.96 26.71 29.44
CA SER A 190 -3.26 27.29 30.75
C SER A 190 -3.01 28.79 30.78
N ALA A 191 -1.93 29.27 30.16
CA ALA A 191 -1.63 30.69 30.01
C ALA A 191 -2.64 31.39 29.07
N TYR A 192 -2.96 30.77 27.93
CA TYR A 192 -3.93 31.30 26.95
C TYR A 192 -5.32 31.49 27.55
N VAL A 193 -5.86 30.47 28.22
CA VAL A 193 -7.18 30.57 28.86
C VAL A 193 -7.15 31.55 30.03
N SER A 194 -6.04 31.64 30.78
CA SER A 194 -5.88 32.64 31.84
C SER A 194 -5.84 34.07 31.30
N PHE A 195 -5.17 34.28 30.16
CA PHE A 195 -5.15 35.55 29.44
C PHE A 195 -6.54 35.94 28.95
N LEU A 196 -7.24 35.03 28.26
CA LEU A 196 -8.63 35.26 27.84
C LEU A 196 -9.55 35.56 29.04
N SER A 197 -9.39 34.85 30.16
CA SER A 197 -10.16 35.08 31.38
C SER A 197 -9.87 36.42 32.05
N SER A 198 -8.70 37.02 31.79
CA SER A 198 -8.36 38.37 32.25
C SER A 198 -8.87 39.45 31.31
N LEU A 199 -8.94 39.16 30.00
CA LEU A 199 -9.37 40.07 28.95
C LEU A 199 -10.90 40.18 28.84
N LEU A 200 -11.59 39.05 29.05
CA LEU A 200 -13.03 38.92 28.79
C LEU A 200 -13.80 38.77 30.11
N SER A 201 -14.90 39.52 30.25
CA SER A 201 -15.73 39.45 31.45
C SER A 201 -16.64 38.22 31.49
N SER A 202 -17.04 37.65 30.34
CA SER A 202 -18.00 36.54 30.26
C SER A 202 -17.34 35.16 30.21
N ARG A 203 -17.75 34.24 31.10
CA ARG A 203 -17.24 32.85 31.14
C ARG A 203 -17.55 32.07 29.87
N ILE A 204 -18.76 32.22 29.35
CA ILE A 204 -19.22 31.48 28.16
C ILE A 204 -18.40 31.91 26.95
N VAL A 205 -18.11 33.21 26.83
CA VAL A 205 -17.32 33.75 25.71
C VAL A 205 -15.88 33.24 25.76
N VAL A 206 -15.25 33.19 26.95
CA VAL A 206 -13.91 32.60 27.11
C VAL A 206 -13.88 31.14 26.64
N VAL A 207 -14.87 30.34 27.03
CA VAL A 207 -14.97 28.93 26.63
C VAL A 207 -15.21 28.80 25.12
N LEU A 208 -16.14 29.55 24.54
CA LEU A 208 -16.45 29.50 23.11
C LEU A 208 -15.23 29.90 22.25
N ILE A 209 -14.52 30.96 22.63
CA ILE A 209 -13.29 31.37 21.92
C ILE A 209 -12.21 30.32 22.08
N SER A 210 -12.02 29.76 23.27
CA SER A 210 -11.02 28.69 23.50
C SER A 210 -11.32 27.46 22.64
N LEU A 211 -12.59 27.05 22.57
CA LEU A 211 -13.04 25.92 21.75
C LEU A 211 -12.93 26.21 20.25
N ALA A 212 -13.21 27.44 19.82
CA ALA A 212 -13.04 27.86 18.43
C ALA A 212 -11.55 27.87 18.04
N THR A 213 -10.66 28.41 18.87
CA THR A 213 -9.21 28.37 18.65
C THR A 213 -8.70 26.93 18.59
N PHE A 214 -9.22 26.06 19.47
CA PHE A 214 -8.91 24.63 19.45
C PHE A 214 -9.34 23.97 18.14
N LEU A 215 -10.58 24.20 17.72
CA LEU A 215 -11.11 23.65 16.47
C LEU A 215 -10.30 24.14 15.27
N VAL A 216 -9.93 25.43 15.22
CA VAL A 216 -9.06 25.98 14.17
C VAL A 216 -7.68 25.31 14.20
N ASN A 217 -7.07 25.14 15.37
CA ASN A 217 -5.79 24.45 15.48
C ASN A 217 -5.89 22.99 15.00
N TYR A 218 -6.94 22.27 15.39
CA TYR A 218 -7.19 20.89 14.95
C TYR A 218 -7.42 20.80 13.44
N LEU A 219 -8.26 21.66 12.87
CA LEU A 219 -8.50 21.71 11.42
C LEU A 219 -7.23 22.09 10.66
N THR A 220 -6.40 22.97 11.21
CA THR A 220 -5.10 23.32 10.62
C THR A 220 -4.18 22.10 10.62
N LEU A 221 -4.13 21.34 11.73
CA LEU A 221 -3.32 20.12 11.82
C LEU A 221 -3.72 19.07 10.80
N VAL A 222 -5.03 18.85 10.60
CA VAL A 222 -5.54 17.82 9.67
C VAL A 222 -5.40 18.23 8.21
N ASN A 223 -5.43 19.52 7.89
CA ASN A 223 -5.38 20.01 6.52
C ASN A 223 -3.99 20.52 6.09
N SER A 224 -3.02 20.64 7.00
CA SER A 224 -1.68 21.12 6.67
C SER A 224 -0.85 20.04 5.98
N PRO A 225 -0.05 20.39 4.96
CA PRO A 225 0.99 19.52 4.43
C PRO A 225 1.89 18.94 5.53
N TYR A 226 2.32 17.69 5.36
CA TYR A 226 3.13 17.00 6.37
C TYR A 226 4.40 17.76 6.77
N PHE A 227 5.09 18.42 5.83
CA PHE A 227 6.30 19.20 6.14
C PHE A 227 6.04 20.36 7.12
N LEU A 228 4.83 20.93 7.14
CA LEU A 228 4.44 22.00 8.05
C LEU A 228 4.00 21.51 9.42
N LEU A 229 3.64 20.22 9.56
CA LEU A 229 3.25 19.69 10.86
C LEU A 229 4.38 19.86 11.87
N ALA A 230 5.65 19.74 11.46
CA ALA A 230 6.79 19.93 12.38
C ALA A 230 6.81 21.31 13.07
N VAL A 231 6.14 22.29 12.48
CA VAL A 231 6.03 23.68 12.97
C VAL A 231 4.70 23.93 13.68
N ILE A 232 3.61 23.39 13.15
CA ILE A 232 2.24 23.68 13.60
C ILE A 232 1.78 22.69 14.68
N SER A 233 2.35 21.48 14.69
CA SER A 233 1.91 20.41 15.56
C SER A 233 2.31 20.65 17.02
N PRO A 234 1.37 20.47 17.94
CA PRO A 234 1.65 20.46 19.38
C PRO A 234 2.49 19.24 19.80
N PHE A 235 2.69 18.26 18.91
CA PHE A 235 3.48 17.05 19.15
C PHE A 235 4.64 16.93 18.19
N SER A 236 5.64 16.14 18.57
CA SER A 236 6.69 15.70 17.68
C SER A 236 6.11 14.75 16.62
N ASN A 237 5.90 15.19 15.36
CA ASN A 237 5.22 14.36 14.33
C ASN A 237 5.99 13.12 13.84
N ASP A 238 7.21 12.91 14.34
CA ASP A 238 7.95 11.69 14.08
C ASP A 238 7.39 10.48 14.89
N THR A 239 6.29 10.65 15.64
CA THR A 239 5.72 9.64 16.56
C THR A 239 4.66 8.70 16.00
N LEU A 240 4.12 8.91 14.78
CA LEU A 240 3.05 8.04 14.26
C LEU A 240 3.49 6.56 14.21
N PHE A 241 4.74 6.31 13.79
CA PHE A 241 5.36 4.99 13.78
C PHE A 241 6.77 5.11 14.36
N VAL A 242 6.91 4.66 15.61
CA VAL A 242 8.14 4.74 16.38
C VAL A 242 9.07 3.59 16.02
N SER A 243 10.38 3.84 16.01
CA SER A 243 11.41 2.82 15.84
C SER A 243 12.07 2.48 17.17
N GLU A 244 12.24 1.18 17.44
CA GLU A 244 12.99 0.67 18.60
C GLU A 244 14.50 0.76 18.30
N VAL A 245 14.91 0.45 17.07
CA VAL A 245 16.29 0.60 16.59
C VAL A 245 16.71 2.09 16.52
N LEU A 246 15.80 2.98 16.13
CA LEU A 246 16.04 4.42 16.03
C LEU A 246 15.08 5.22 16.94
N PRO A 247 15.35 5.32 18.25
CA PRO A 247 14.50 6.04 19.19
C PRO A 247 14.27 7.47 18.73
N ASN A 248 13.04 7.96 18.92
CA ASN A 248 12.67 9.30 18.48
C ASN A 248 13.13 10.36 19.50
N PHE A 249 14.31 10.94 19.28
CA PHE A 249 14.77 12.10 20.04
C PHE A 249 14.27 13.41 19.42
N SER A 250 13.88 14.35 20.28
CA SER A 250 13.51 15.70 19.84
C SER A 250 14.66 16.37 19.08
N LYS A 251 14.42 16.67 17.80
CA LYS A 251 15.35 17.42 16.95
C LYS A 251 15.51 18.85 17.46
N VAL A 252 16.61 19.50 17.07
CA VAL A 252 16.87 20.91 17.42
C VAL A 252 15.72 21.83 16.99
N SER A 253 15.10 21.58 15.84
CA SER A 253 13.94 22.36 15.39
C SER A 253 12.70 22.14 16.28
N THR A 254 12.47 20.91 16.76
CA THR A 254 11.41 20.62 17.74
C THR A 254 11.68 21.34 19.06
N ILE A 255 12.93 21.35 19.54
CA ILE A 255 13.28 22.12 20.74
C ILE A 255 13.05 23.61 20.50
N GLY A 256 13.41 24.12 19.32
CA GLY A 256 13.15 25.50 18.90
C GLY A 256 11.66 25.87 18.95
N ILE A 257 10.76 25.02 18.45
CA ILE A 257 9.31 25.28 18.48
C ILE A 257 8.76 25.26 19.91
N ARG A 258 9.27 24.36 20.77
CA ARG A 258 8.87 24.29 22.18
C ARG A 258 9.36 25.49 22.96
N LEU A 259 10.59 25.96 22.72
CA LEU A 259 11.09 27.21 23.27
C LEU A 259 10.26 28.41 22.78
N ALA A 260 9.94 28.49 21.49
CA ALA A 260 9.05 29.53 20.95
C ALA A 260 7.70 29.56 21.67
N THR A 261 7.13 28.38 21.92
CA THR A 261 5.87 28.20 22.65
C THR A 261 5.98 28.62 24.12
N LEU A 262 7.11 28.34 24.78
CA LEU A 262 7.38 28.78 26.15
C LEU A 262 7.52 30.30 26.25
N PHE A 263 8.17 30.95 25.29
CA PHE A 263 8.23 32.42 25.24
C PHE A 263 6.85 33.03 24.98
N ALA A 264 6.06 32.45 24.06
CA ALA A 264 4.66 32.86 23.86
C ALA A 264 3.82 32.72 25.15
N THR A 265 4.01 31.63 25.88
CA THR A 265 3.40 31.41 27.19
C THR A 265 3.79 32.51 28.17
N GLY A 266 5.08 32.87 28.25
CA GLY A 266 5.57 33.96 29.08
C GLY A 266 4.90 35.29 28.73
N ALA A 267 4.78 35.62 27.44
CA ALA A 267 4.08 36.82 26.98
C ALA A 267 2.61 36.84 27.39
N LEU A 268 1.90 35.71 27.26
CA LEU A 268 0.50 35.58 27.67
C LEU A 268 0.32 35.77 29.18
N VAL A 269 1.22 35.22 30.01
CA VAL A 269 1.16 35.37 31.47
C VAL A 269 1.45 36.80 31.90
N VAL A 270 2.47 37.45 31.33
CA VAL A 270 2.78 38.86 31.65
C VAL A 270 1.68 39.80 31.15
N GLY A 271 1.12 39.53 29.96
CA GLY A 271 -0.04 40.24 29.42
C GLY A 271 -1.26 40.11 30.31
N ALA A 272 -1.56 38.90 30.79
CA ALA A 272 -2.64 38.66 31.73
C ALA A 272 -2.41 39.43 33.05
N ALA A 273 -1.16 39.51 33.53
CA ALA A 273 -0.79 40.22 34.75
C ALA A 273 -0.88 41.75 34.64
N MET A 274 -0.74 42.28 33.42
CA MET A 274 -0.89 43.70 33.10
C MET A 274 -2.37 44.12 33.05
N ILE A 275 -3.23 43.27 32.47
CA ILE A 275 -4.68 43.52 32.34
C ILE A 275 -5.43 43.20 33.64
N TRP A 276 -4.81 42.41 34.53
CA TRP A 276 -5.45 41.97 35.77
C TRP A 276 -5.93 43.16 36.62
N PRO A 277 -7.21 43.19 37.05
CA PRO A 277 -7.82 44.32 37.76
C PRO A 277 -7.37 44.41 39.23
N ARG A 278 -6.06 44.61 39.45
CA ARG A 278 -5.45 44.86 40.77
C ARG A 278 -4.22 45.76 40.60
N ASN A 279 -4.16 46.84 41.38
CA ASN A 279 -2.98 47.71 41.41
C ASN A 279 -1.78 46.97 41.99
N ASP A 280 -0.80 46.69 41.14
CA ASP A 280 0.49 46.07 41.47
C ASP A 280 1.57 47.16 41.34
N GLN A 281 2.43 47.35 42.34
CA GLN A 281 3.43 48.44 42.41
C GLN A 281 4.55 48.33 41.35
N ASN A 282 4.48 47.35 40.44
CA ASN A 282 5.45 47.14 39.37
C ASN A 282 5.19 48.09 38.19
N SER A 283 6.26 48.60 37.57
CA SER A 283 6.16 49.50 36.43
C SER A 283 5.50 48.84 35.21
N SER A 284 4.51 49.50 34.63
CA SER A 284 3.83 49.04 33.41
C SER A 284 4.77 48.99 32.20
N SER A 285 5.79 49.85 32.17
CA SER A 285 6.82 49.87 31.12
C SER A 285 7.68 48.60 31.11
N LEU A 286 8.06 48.06 32.29
CA LEU A 286 8.81 46.82 32.39
C LEU A 286 7.97 45.61 31.93
N LYS A 287 6.68 45.59 32.27
CA LYS A 287 5.77 44.52 31.82
C LYS A 287 5.60 44.57 30.29
N LEU A 288 5.43 45.76 29.73
CA LEU A 288 5.33 45.95 28.28
C LEU A 288 6.62 45.55 27.56
N SER A 289 7.80 45.88 28.11
CA SER A 289 9.08 45.47 27.53
C SER A 289 9.27 43.95 27.60
N LEU A 290 8.84 43.30 28.68
CA LEU A 290 8.88 41.84 28.81
C LEU A 290 7.94 41.14 27.82
N ILE A 291 6.70 41.64 27.66
CA ILE A 291 5.77 41.11 26.65
C ILE A 291 6.39 41.24 25.26
N THR A 292 6.88 42.44 24.92
CA THR A 292 7.47 42.71 23.61
C THR A 292 8.69 41.81 23.37
N GLY A 293 9.60 41.70 24.34
CA GLY A 293 10.77 40.83 24.24
C GLY A 293 10.41 39.35 24.04
N PHE A 294 9.46 38.83 24.82
CA PHE A 294 9.00 37.44 24.68
C PHE A 294 8.29 37.18 23.34
N VAL A 295 7.47 38.12 22.86
CA VAL A 295 6.82 38.01 21.54
C VAL A 295 7.85 38.01 20.42
N VAL A 296 8.84 38.92 20.46
CA VAL A 296 9.90 39.00 19.45
C VAL A 296 10.72 37.71 19.41
N ILE A 297 11.13 37.18 20.57
CA ILE A 297 11.88 35.92 20.63
C ILE A 297 11.02 34.74 20.14
N SER A 298 9.75 34.68 20.53
CA SER A 298 8.82 33.64 20.09
C SER A 298 8.65 33.64 18.56
N ILE A 299 8.39 34.81 17.97
CA ILE A 299 8.26 34.97 16.51
C ILE A 299 9.58 34.64 15.80
N ALA A 300 10.73 35.07 16.33
CA ALA A 300 12.03 34.77 15.74
C ALA A 300 12.33 33.27 15.72
N LEU A 301 12.08 32.57 16.83
CA LEU A 301 12.26 31.11 16.91
C LEU A 301 11.27 30.36 16.02
N TRP A 302 10.01 30.78 15.99
CA TRP A 302 8.97 30.18 15.14
C TRP A 302 9.25 30.43 13.65
N GLY A 303 9.70 31.64 13.29
CA GLY A 303 10.13 32.00 11.94
C GLY A 303 11.38 31.25 11.51
N TRP A 304 12.37 31.08 12.41
CA TRP A 304 13.55 30.26 12.15
C TRP A 304 13.20 28.78 11.90
N THR A 305 12.35 28.17 12.74
CA THR A 305 11.93 26.78 12.50
C THR A 305 11.11 26.64 11.23
N PHE A 306 10.18 27.56 10.96
CA PHE A 306 9.39 27.59 9.73
C PHE A 306 10.29 27.67 8.48
N THR A 307 11.18 28.67 8.43
CA THR A 307 12.11 28.85 7.31
C THR A 307 13.06 27.67 7.17
N HIS A 308 13.57 27.11 8.27
CA HIS A 308 14.42 25.92 8.23
C HIS A 308 13.72 24.70 7.62
N HIS A 309 12.44 24.47 7.96
CA HIS A 309 11.66 23.36 7.42
C HIS A 309 11.25 23.57 5.96
N VAL A 310 10.84 24.79 5.59
CA VAL A 310 10.52 25.17 4.20
C VAL A 310 11.76 25.04 3.32
N ASN A 311 12.88 25.66 3.68
CA ASN A 311 14.13 25.58 2.92
C ASN A 311 14.63 24.14 2.77
N SER A 312 14.50 23.35 3.83
CA SER A 312 14.85 21.92 3.84
C SER A 312 14.00 21.08 2.87
N TYR A 313 12.76 21.49 2.63
CA TYR A 313 11.86 20.85 1.68
C TYR A 313 12.11 21.37 0.25
N ASP A 314 12.19 22.70 0.07
CA ASP A 314 12.48 23.34 -1.22
C ASP A 314 13.80 22.84 -1.80
N GLN A 315 14.77 22.47 -0.97
CA GLN A 315 16.02 21.87 -1.41
C GLN A 315 15.83 20.55 -2.16
N VAL A 316 14.89 19.70 -1.74
CA VAL A 316 14.57 18.44 -2.44
C VAL A 316 13.97 18.72 -3.82
N TYR A 317 13.15 19.78 -3.91
CA TYR A 317 12.60 20.22 -5.18
C TYR A 317 13.67 20.77 -6.12
N ARG A 318 14.60 21.59 -5.60
CA ARG A 318 15.75 22.08 -6.38
C ARG A 318 16.63 20.95 -6.90
N TRP A 319 16.85 19.91 -6.11
CA TRP A 319 17.54 18.70 -6.58
C TRP A 319 16.77 18.07 -7.76
N ARG A 320 15.47 17.82 -7.59
CA ARG A 320 14.64 17.24 -8.66
C ARG A 320 14.68 18.09 -9.94
N GLU A 321 14.47 19.39 -9.82
CA GLU A 321 14.48 20.34 -10.94
C GLU A 321 15.84 20.37 -11.65
N SER A 322 16.94 20.42 -10.90
CA SER A 322 18.30 20.40 -11.48
C SER A 322 18.57 19.12 -12.28
N HIS A 323 18.13 17.97 -11.76
CA HIS A 323 18.23 16.70 -12.47
C HIS A 323 17.32 16.67 -13.71
N GLN A 324 16.17 17.35 -13.67
CA GLN A 324 15.27 17.52 -14.81
C GLN A 324 15.75 18.52 -15.85
N THR A 325 16.74 19.38 -15.57
CA THR A 325 17.26 20.32 -16.58
C THR A 325 18.36 19.72 -17.47
N ILE A 326 19.06 18.67 -17.02
CA ILE A 326 20.16 18.07 -17.80
C ILE A 326 19.62 17.36 -19.04
N GLU A 327 19.86 17.92 -20.22
CA GLU A 327 19.56 17.28 -21.50
C GLU A 327 20.46 16.05 -21.69
N TYR A 328 19.84 14.88 -21.84
CA TYR A 328 20.41 13.55 -22.10
C TYR A 328 21.95 13.43 -21.92
N SER A 329 22.39 12.98 -20.74
CA SER A 329 23.75 12.52 -20.55
C SER A 329 23.88 11.08 -21.04
N GLN A 330 24.86 10.81 -21.91
CA GLN A 330 25.20 9.43 -22.29
C GLN A 330 25.51 8.62 -21.02
N LYS A 331 24.79 7.51 -20.82
CA LYS A 331 25.07 6.60 -19.71
C LYS A 331 26.27 5.73 -20.05
N LEU A 332 27.18 5.60 -19.10
CA LEU A 332 28.33 4.71 -19.20
C LEU A 332 28.00 3.34 -18.61
N ASP A 333 28.43 2.27 -19.26
CA ASP A 333 28.26 0.91 -18.76
C ASP A 333 29.32 0.63 -17.70
N LEU A 334 28.92 0.65 -16.43
CA LEU A 334 29.79 0.34 -15.30
C LEU A 334 30.15 -1.16 -15.32
N ASN A 335 31.44 -1.47 -15.20
CA ASN A 335 31.99 -2.82 -15.22
C ASN A 335 32.51 -3.27 -13.84
N GLU A 336 33.16 -2.38 -13.09
CA GLU A 336 33.74 -2.70 -11.79
C GLU A 336 33.75 -1.49 -10.84
N ILE A 337 33.52 -1.73 -9.55
CA ILE A 337 33.75 -0.78 -8.46
C ILE A 337 34.69 -1.44 -7.46
N SER A 338 35.82 -0.79 -7.17
CA SER A 338 36.74 -1.21 -6.11
C SER A 338 37.25 -0.06 -5.27
N GLY A 339 37.68 -0.33 -4.04
CA GLY A 339 38.31 0.69 -3.19
C GLY A 339 38.01 0.56 -1.69
N ASN A 340 38.22 1.66 -0.98
CA ASN A 340 38.14 1.72 0.48
C ASN A 340 36.98 2.63 0.93
N ILE A 341 36.27 2.20 1.96
CA ILE A 341 35.19 2.94 2.60
C ILE A 341 35.46 2.96 4.11
N THR A 342 35.41 4.13 4.72
CA THR A 342 35.47 4.27 6.18
C THR A 342 34.15 4.84 6.70
N ILE A 343 33.53 4.12 7.63
CA ILE A 343 32.24 4.46 8.22
C ILE A 343 32.46 4.92 9.67
N ASN A 344 32.16 6.19 9.92
CA ASN A 344 32.01 6.76 11.26
C ASN A 344 30.51 7.01 11.53
N PRO A 345 29.81 6.08 12.21
CA PRO A 345 28.35 6.11 12.32
C PRO A 345 27.80 7.44 12.84
N GLY A 346 26.89 8.04 12.06
CA GLY A 346 26.24 9.31 12.39
C GLY A 346 27.10 10.57 12.23
N ARG A 347 28.40 10.43 11.95
CA ARG A 347 29.34 11.56 11.81
C ARG A 347 29.80 11.76 10.37
N GLN A 348 30.47 10.78 9.79
CA GLN A 348 31.14 10.92 8.49
C GLN A 348 31.29 9.58 7.77
N LEU A 349 31.05 9.60 6.46
CA LEU A 349 31.39 8.56 5.50
C LEU A 349 32.56 9.07 4.67
N MET A 350 33.61 8.26 4.50
CA MET A 350 34.71 8.54 3.58
C MET A 350 34.75 7.45 2.51
N ILE A 351 34.84 7.86 1.25
CA ILE A 351 34.92 6.96 0.10
C ILE A 351 36.17 7.30 -0.73
N ASN A 352 36.92 6.25 -1.07
CA ASN A 352 38.00 6.29 -2.05
C ASN A 352 37.77 5.13 -3.00
N LEU A 353 37.13 5.41 -4.14
CA LEU A 353 36.61 4.41 -5.05
C LEU A 353 37.22 4.58 -6.45
N ALA A 354 37.46 3.46 -7.13
CA ALA A 354 37.77 3.37 -8.55
C ALA A 354 36.60 2.68 -9.26
N LEU A 355 36.03 3.37 -10.25
CA LEU A 355 34.93 2.88 -11.08
C LEU A 355 35.44 2.69 -12.51
N SER A 356 35.35 1.47 -13.03
CA SER A 356 35.77 1.12 -14.38
C SER A 356 34.55 0.98 -15.29
N PHE A 357 34.56 1.65 -16.44
CA PHE A 357 33.47 1.67 -17.42
C PHE A 357 33.89 1.08 -18.75
N LYS A 358 32.95 0.44 -19.43
CA LYS A 358 33.04 0.12 -20.86
C LYS A 358 32.53 1.30 -21.66
N VAL A 359 33.30 1.70 -22.66
CA VAL A 359 32.98 2.83 -23.54
C VAL A 359 32.97 2.32 -24.98
N GLN A 360 31.99 2.73 -25.78
CA GLN A 360 31.94 2.43 -27.22
C GLN A 360 32.25 3.68 -28.04
N GLU A 361 31.52 4.77 -27.79
CA GLU A 361 31.77 6.11 -28.35
C GLU A 361 31.44 7.16 -27.29
N LEU A 362 32.14 8.30 -27.24
CA LEU A 362 31.79 9.42 -26.36
C LEU A 362 31.32 10.59 -27.23
N ASN A 363 30.04 10.93 -27.14
CA ASN A 363 29.43 11.97 -27.98
C ASN A 363 29.49 13.38 -27.35
N HIS A 364 30.03 13.51 -26.14
CA HIS A 364 30.05 14.75 -25.37
C HIS A 364 31.38 14.91 -24.62
N ASN A 365 31.78 16.16 -24.37
CA ASN A 365 33.02 16.51 -23.65
C ASN A 365 32.87 16.42 -22.12
N LYS A 366 31.72 15.94 -21.63
CA LYS A 366 31.38 15.86 -20.20
C LYS A 366 30.75 14.52 -19.85
N LEU A 367 31.11 13.99 -18.69
CA LEU A 367 30.47 12.84 -18.07
C LEU A 367 29.62 13.32 -16.89
N VAL A 368 28.42 12.76 -16.75
CA VAL A 368 27.49 13.14 -15.68
C VAL A 368 27.25 11.95 -14.77
N PHE A 369 27.41 12.17 -13.48
CA PHE A 369 27.11 11.23 -12.41
C PHE A 369 26.18 11.88 -11.39
N SER A 370 25.43 11.05 -10.66
CA SER A 370 24.70 11.45 -9.48
C SER A 370 25.44 10.99 -8.23
N LEU A 371 25.64 11.88 -7.27
CA LEU A 371 26.24 11.59 -5.97
C LEU A 371 25.48 12.38 -4.89
N ASN A 372 25.32 11.80 -3.71
CA ASN A 372 24.57 12.43 -2.64
C ASN A 372 25.13 13.83 -2.29
N PRO A 373 24.31 14.90 -2.27
CA PRO A 373 24.76 16.28 -2.00
C PRO A 373 25.25 16.50 -0.56
N GLY A 374 25.04 15.54 0.35
CA GLY A 374 25.66 15.52 1.67
C GLY A 374 27.14 15.10 1.67
N MET A 375 27.70 14.74 0.51
CA MET A 375 29.11 14.43 0.30
C MET A 375 29.87 15.64 -0.25
N ASN A 376 31.14 15.77 0.12
CA ASN A 376 32.06 16.74 -0.46
C ASN A 376 33.09 15.96 -1.29
N VAL A 377 33.12 16.23 -2.60
CA VAL A 377 34.10 15.64 -3.51
C VAL A 377 35.42 16.40 -3.36
N VAL A 378 36.48 15.68 -2.99
CA VAL A 378 37.82 16.23 -2.76
C VAL A 378 38.63 16.17 -4.05
N LYS A 379 38.60 15.01 -4.72
CA LYS A 379 39.45 14.74 -5.88
C LYS A 379 38.77 13.80 -6.86
N ILE A 380 38.97 14.07 -8.14
CA ILE A 380 38.59 13.18 -9.24
C ILE A 380 39.78 13.02 -10.20
N SER A 381 40.02 11.77 -10.60
CA SER A 381 40.91 11.49 -11.73
C SER A 381 40.27 10.53 -12.72
N LEU A 382 40.53 10.77 -14.01
CA LEU A 382 40.17 9.92 -15.13
C LEU A 382 41.45 9.27 -15.66
N ASN A 383 41.52 7.94 -15.70
CA ASN A 383 42.70 7.18 -16.15
C ASN A 383 44.00 7.69 -15.52
N ASP A 384 43.96 7.91 -14.20
CA ASP A 384 45.06 8.45 -13.38
C ASP A 384 45.45 9.93 -13.64
N ALA A 385 44.83 10.59 -14.61
CA ALA A 385 44.98 12.03 -14.83
C ALA A 385 43.92 12.83 -14.04
N GLU A 386 44.35 13.85 -13.30
CA GLU A 386 43.44 14.72 -12.56
C GLU A 386 42.50 15.46 -13.52
N SER A 387 41.20 15.48 -13.20
CA SER A 387 40.16 16.03 -14.08
C SER A 387 39.38 17.12 -13.38
N LEU A 388 39.02 18.16 -14.13
CA LEU A 388 38.17 19.23 -13.64
C LEU A 388 36.73 18.73 -13.49
N PHE A 389 36.08 19.08 -12.39
CA PHE A 389 34.71 18.68 -12.10
C PHE A 389 33.90 19.82 -11.46
N THR A 390 32.59 19.74 -11.60
CA THR A 390 31.62 20.57 -10.87
C THR A 390 30.65 19.67 -10.13
N PHE A 391 30.41 19.93 -8.85
CA PHE A 391 29.48 19.16 -8.03
C PHE A 391 28.47 20.07 -7.36
N GLU A 392 27.23 20.08 -7.85
CA GLU A 392 26.14 20.90 -7.32
C GLU A 392 24.81 20.14 -7.38
N ASN A 393 23.95 20.34 -6.37
CA ASN A 393 22.60 19.74 -6.31
C ASN A 393 22.54 18.21 -6.49
N GLY A 394 23.65 17.50 -6.20
CA GLY A 394 23.76 16.05 -6.35
C GLY A 394 24.17 15.58 -7.74
N ILE A 395 24.53 16.52 -8.63
CA ILE A 395 25.03 16.27 -9.99
C ILE A 395 26.53 16.51 -9.99
N LEU A 396 27.27 15.51 -10.42
CA LEU A 396 28.71 15.56 -10.63
C LEU A 396 29.00 15.55 -12.13
N GLU A 397 29.44 16.69 -12.67
CA GLU A 397 29.94 16.78 -14.05
C GLU A 397 31.46 16.68 -14.05
N VAL A 398 32.02 15.77 -14.83
CA VAL A 398 33.47 15.59 -15.01
C VAL A 398 33.83 15.93 -16.46
N LEU A 399 34.77 16.85 -16.63
CA LEU A 399 35.25 17.25 -17.96
C LEU A 399 36.21 16.19 -18.51
N LEU A 400 36.04 15.81 -19.78
CA LEU A 400 36.98 14.94 -20.48
C LEU A 400 38.20 15.76 -20.93
N PRO A 401 39.44 15.25 -20.78
CA PRO A 401 40.64 15.90 -21.28
C PRO A 401 40.65 15.95 -22.81
N GLU A 402 41.20 17.03 -23.39
CA GLU A 402 41.24 17.27 -24.85
C GLU A 402 42.06 16.22 -25.63
N THR A 403 42.98 15.53 -24.96
CA THR A 403 43.74 14.41 -25.54
C THR A 403 42.91 13.14 -25.46
N GLY A 404 42.47 12.65 -26.63
CA GLY A 404 41.59 11.48 -26.78
C GLY A 404 41.99 10.31 -25.88
N ILE A 405 41.10 9.99 -24.94
CA ILE A 405 41.21 8.81 -24.09
C ILE A 405 40.94 7.59 -24.99
N GLY A 406 41.81 6.57 -24.91
CA GLY A 406 41.63 5.30 -25.62
C GLY A 406 40.23 4.72 -25.32
N LEU A 407 39.46 4.50 -26.38
CA LEU A 407 38.00 4.36 -26.35
C LEU A 407 37.48 3.04 -25.74
N GLU A 408 38.33 2.11 -25.31
CA GLU A 408 37.86 0.79 -24.87
C GLU A 408 37.46 0.73 -23.39
N SER A 409 38.12 1.50 -22.52
CA SER A 409 37.80 1.52 -21.08
C SER A 409 38.18 2.85 -20.42
N LEU A 410 37.35 3.25 -19.46
CA LEU A 410 37.52 4.49 -18.69
C LEU A 410 37.49 4.17 -17.20
N THR A 411 38.46 4.67 -16.44
CA THR A 411 38.51 4.52 -14.98
C THR A 411 38.37 5.87 -14.30
N LEU A 412 37.30 6.04 -13.51
CA LEU A 412 37.07 7.19 -12.64
C LEU A 412 37.52 6.86 -11.22
N LYS A 413 38.50 7.57 -10.69
CA LYS A 413 38.82 7.52 -9.25
C LYS A 413 38.23 8.73 -8.57
N ILE A 414 37.53 8.50 -7.46
CA ILE A 414 36.89 9.55 -6.66
C ILE A 414 37.31 9.44 -5.20
N GLU A 415 37.65 10.58 -4.62
CA GLU A 415 37.80 10.74 -3.18
C GLU A 415 36.74 11.73 -2.69
N ALA A 416 35.87 11.28 -1.78
CA ALA A 416 34.84 12.13 -1.20
C ALA A 416 34.58 11.79 0.27
N HIS A 417 34.11 12.78 1.02
CA HIS A 417 33.73 12.58 2.42
C HIS A 417 32.52 13.42 2.79
N GLY A 418 31.71 12.96 3.74
CA GLY A 418 30.58 13.76 4.21
C GLY A 418 29.56 12.94 4.97
N ARG A 419 28.35 13.48 5.13
CA ARG A 419 27.23 12.77 5.75
C ARG A 419 26.11 12.69 4.71
N PRO A 420 25.83 11.52 4.12
CA PRO A 420 24.78 11.38 3.14
C PRO A 420 23.44 11.91 3.67
N ASP A 421 22.79 12.78 2.88
CA ASP A 421 21.46 13.28 3.19
C ASP A 421 20.41 12.22 2.82
N PRO A 422 19.64 11.68 3.78
CA PRO A 422 18.67 10.62 3.53
C PRO A 422 17.48 11.08 2.68
N ARG A 423 17.31 12.39 2.44
CA ARG A 423 16.25 12.95 1.60
C ARG A 423 16.59 12.94 0.11
N PHE A 424 17.87 12.84 -0.24
CA PHE A 424 18.31 12.68 -1.62
C PHE A 424 18.17 11.22 -2.04
N ALA A 425 16.95 10.71 -2.01
CA ALA A 425 16.62 9.36 -2.41
C ALA A 425 15.25 9.33 -3.06
N TYR A 426 15.17 8.71 -4.23
CA TYR A 426 13.90 8.58 -4.97
C TYR A 426 13.24 9.95 -5.20
N ILE A 427 14.03 10.97 -5.53
CA ILE A 427 13.58 12.38 -5.74
C ILE A 427 12.62 12.52 -6.92
N ASP A 428 12.49 11.47 -7.73
CA ASP A 428 11.62 11.29 -8.88
C ASP A 428 10.25 10.67 -8.54
N SER A 429 9.97 10.33 -7.28
CA SER A 429 8.70 9.72 -6.82
C SER A 429 7.45 10.50 -7.29
N SER A 430 6.44 9.81 -7.83
CA SER A 430 5.14 10.43 -8.20
C SER A 430 4.34 10.90 -6.99
N VAL A 431 4.49 10.23 -5.85
CA VAL A 431 3.85 10.62 -4.59
C VAL A 431 4.75 11.54 -3.78
N GLU A 432 4.33 12.78 -3.61
CA GLU A 432 4.99 13.75 -2.74
C GLU A 432 4.62 13.51 -1.27
N LEU A 433 5.39 12.63 -0.61
CA LEU A 433 5.24 12.26 0.79
C LEU A 433 5.06 13.46 1.74
N PHE A 434 5.80 14.54 1.49
CA PHE A 434 5.89 15.68 2.39
C PHE A 434 4.85 16.78 2.10
N ARG A 435 4.33 16.89 0.87
CA ARG A 435 3.35 17.93 0.47
C ARG A 435 1.90 17.51 0.67
N SER A 436 1.65 16.20 0.72
CA SER A 436 0.31 15.68 0.94
C SER A 436 -0.26 16.11 2.30
N SER A 437 -1.46 16.70 2.27
CA SER A 437 -2.28 17.04 3.44
C SER A 437 -3.21 15.89 3.86
N ASN A 438 -3.45 14.93 2.98
CA ASN A 438 -4.43 13.87 3.18
C ASN A 438 -3.90 12.77 4.12
N VAL A 439 -4.55 12.62 5.28
CA VAL A 439 -4.46 11.46 6.19
C VAL A 439 -4.40 10.09 5.46
N PRO A 440 -5.11 9.87 4.32
CA PRO A 440 -4.93 8.71 3.43
C PRO A 440 -3.49 8.34 3.01
N LEU A 441 -2.62 9.33 2.77
CA LEU A 441 -1.24 9.15 2.29
C LEU A 441 -0.24 8.81 3.41
N SER A 442 -0.72 8.69 4.66
CA SER A 442 0.02 8.06 5.76
C SER A 442 0.40 6.59 5.47
N ALA A 443 -0.20 5.98 4.44
CA ALA A 443 0.10 4.65 3.92
C ALA A 443 1.56 4.45 3.53
N VAL A 444 2.15 5.39 2.79
CA VAL A 444 3.55 5.25 2.37
C VAL A 444 4.49 5.28 3.59
N LYS A 445 4.08 5.97 4.67
CA LYS A 445 4.88 6.09 5.89
C LYS A 445 5.03 4.76 6.64
N LEU A 446 4.12 3.80 6.43
CA LEU A 446 4.26 2.42 6.90
C LEU A 446 5.59 1.79 6.45
N PHE A 447 6.06 2.21 5.29
CA PHE A 447 7.22 1.64 4.62
C PHE A 447 8.49 2.46 4.81
N GLY A 448 8.45 3.45 5.71
CA GLY A 448 9.56 4.34 6.01
C GLY A 448 9.60 5.57 5.10
N LYS A 449 10.38 6.56 5.54
CA LYS A 449 10.50 7.89 4.92
C LYS A 449 11.94 8.28 4.59
N ASP A 450 12.91 7.67 5.27
CA ASP A 450 14.33 8.03 5.17
C ASP A 450 15.00 7.10 4.14
N GLY A 451 15.58 7.64 3.06
CA GLY A 451 16.19 6.81 2.01
C GLY A 451 17.40 6.01 2.46
N SER A 452 18.12 6.52 3.46
CA SER A 452 19.21 5.86 4.18
C SER A 452 19.06 6.10 5.68
N VAL A 453 19.80 5.33 6.47
CA VAL A 453 19.98 5.60 7.90
C VAL A 453 21.47 5.79 8.13
N PHE A 454 21.87 6.93 8.68
CA PHE A 454 23.26 7.19 9.04
C PHE A 454 23.30 7.84 10.42
N THR A 455 23.25 7.00 11.45
CA THR A 455 23.12 7.38 12.86
C THR A 455 24.18 6.66 13.70
N PRO A 456 24.43 7.11 14.95
CA PRO A 456 25.34 6.41 15.84
C PRO A 456 24.92 4.96 16.19
N GLN A 457 23.64 4.62 16.04
CA GLN A 457 23.09 3.30 16.40
C GLN A 457 23.01 2.33 15.23
N TYR A 458 22.80 2.85 14.01
CA TYR A 458 22.57 2.04 12.83
C TYR A 458 23.03 2.78 11.57
N VAL A 459 23.60 2.02 10.63
CA VAL A 459 23.96 2.48 9.28
C VAL A 459 23.29 1.59 8.24
N ALA A 460 22.51 2.22 7.34
CA ALA A 460 21.93 1.63 6.14
C ALA A 460 22.24 2.55 4.95
N LEU A 461 23.20 2.16 4.12
CA LEU A 461 23.54 2.85 2.88
C LEU A 461 22.82 2.15 1.72
N MET A 462 21.61 2.60 1.42
CA MET A 462 20.80 2.07 0.32
C MET A 462 21.24 2.65 -1.04
N PRO A 463 21.18 1.88 -2.14
CA PRO A 463 21.58 2.37 -3.47
C PRO A 463 20.82 3.62 -3.92
N GLY A 464 19.52 3.70 -3.60
CA GLY A 464 18.66 4.82 -4.01
C GLY A 464 19.07 6.20 -3.47
N VAL A 465 20.01 6.27 -2.54
CA VAL A 465 20.53 7.51 -1.92
C VAL A 465 21.75 8.07 -2.68
N ALA A 466 22.27 7.32 -3.67
CA ALA A 466 23.48 7.65 -4.42
C ALA A 466 24.68 7.95 -3.51
N TRP A 467 24.93 7.10 -2.52
CA TRP A 467 26.06 7.26 -1.59
C TRP A 467 27.43 6.99 -2.25
N TYR A 468 27.42 6.34 -3.41
CA TYR A 468 28.52 6.23 -4.37
C TYR A 468 28.10 6.85 -5.71
N PRO A 469 29.04 7.21 -6.61
CA PRO A 469 28.69 7.79 -7.91
C PRO A 469 27.86 6.82 -8.76
N VAL A 470 26.68 7.26 -9.17
CA VAL A 470 25.80 6.54 -10.09
C VAL A 470 25.86 7.23 -11.45
N THR A 471 25.90 6.47 -12.54
CA THR A 471 25.96 7.01 -13.91
C THR A 471 24.66 7.71 -14.28
N GLY A 472 24.75 8.92 -14.83
CA GLY A 472 23.60 9.74 -15.25
C GLY A 472 22.86 10.44 -14.11
N VAL A 473 21.60 10.81 -14.37
CA VAL A 473 20.74 11.57 -13.45
C VAL A 473 19.73 10.69 -12.72
N MET A 474 19.42 11.02 -11.46
CA MET A 474 18.39 10.35 -10.64
C MET A 474 16.92 10.57 -11.06
N VAL A 475 16.63 11.35 -12.11
CA VAL A 475 15.25 11.62 -12.56
C VAL A 475 15.06 11.19 -14.00
N GLU A 476 14.15 10.24 -14.22
CA GLU A 476 13.81 9.74 -15.55
C GLU A 476 12.87 10.72 -16.27
N LYS A 477 13.22 11.13 -17.50
CA LYS A 477 12.50 12.17 -18.27
C LYS A 477 11.41 11.64 -19.21
N SER A 478 11.45 10.36 -19.60
CA SER A 478 10.50 9.81 -20.58
C SER A 478 10.43 8.29 -20.54
N ILE A 479 9.22 7.74 -20.62
CA ILE A 479 8.94 6.29 -20.72
C ILE A 479 9.56 5.67 -21.98
N GLU A 480 9.79 6.46 -23.03
CA GLU A 480 10.34 5.96 -24.31
C GLU A 480 11.83 5.55 -24.25
N LYS A 481 12.55 5.90 -23.18
CA LYS A 481 13.97 5.56 -23.00
C LYS A 481 14.23 5.06 -21.58
N ILE A 482 13.75 3.84 -21.29
CA ILE A 482 14.11 3.12 -20.06
C ILE A 482 15.63 3.05 -19.99
N ILE A 483 16.19 3.58 -18.91
CA ILE A 483 17.62 3.55 -18.64
C ILE A 483 18.02 2.09 -18.35
N PRO A 484 18.92 1.46 -19.13
CA PRO A 484 19.37 0.09 -18.87
C PRO A 484 19.99 -0.05 -17.48
N THR A 485 19.74 -1.16 -16.79
CA THR A 485 20.38 -1.49 -15.51
C THR A 485 21.86 -1.84 -15.73
N ASP A 486 22.76 -1.25 -14.94
CA ASP A 486 24.19 -1.58 -15.00
C ASP A 486 24.46 -2.85 -14.18
N PHE A 487 25.34 -3.72 -14.68
CA PHE A 487 25.79 -4.92 -13.95
C PHE A 487 27.30 -4.92 -13.84
N PHE A 488 27.81 -4.88 -12.61
CA PHE A 488 29.24 -4.68 -12.34
C PHE A 488 29.77 -5.54 -11.20
N ASN A 489 31.08 -5.76 -11.19
CA ASN A 489 31.77 -6.44 -10.09
C ASN A 489 32.08 -5.46 -8.95
N VAL A 490 32.08 -5.96 -7.72
CA VAL A 490 32.33 -5.19 -6.50
C VAL A 490 33.49 -5.81 -5.74
N ASP A 491 34.44 -4.98 -5.31
CA ASP A 491 35.50 -5.34 -4.36
C ASP A 491 35.83 -4.16 -3.43
N LEU A 492 35.16 -4.10 -2.28
CA LEU A 492 35.24 -3.00 -1.33
C LEU A 492 35.88 -3.46 -0.02
N VAL A 493 36.79 -2.64 0.51
CA VAL A 493 37.28 -2.77 1.88
C VAL A 493 36.56 -1.73 2.74
N VAL A 494 35.75 -2.20 3.68
CA VAL A 494 34.94 -1.37 4.56
C VAL A 494 35.50 -1.41 5.98
N GLU A 495 35.88 -0.26 6.50
CA GLU A 495 36.33 -0.07 7.88
C GLU A 495 35.24 0.62 8.70
N ILE A 496 34.85 0.00 9.83
CA ILE A 496 33.89 0.56 10.78
C ILE A 496 34.66 1.02 12.02
N ILE A 497 34.55 2.29 12.37
CA ILE A 497 35.28 2.86 13.53
C ILE A 497 34.72 2.36 14.87
N HIS A 498 33.44 1.99 14.93
CA HIS A 498 32.79 1.50 16.15
C HIS A 498 33.17 0.04 16.45
N GLU A 499 33.62 -0.24 17.67
CA GLU A 499 33.95 -1.59 18.15
C GLU A 499 32.68 -2.45 18.29
N HIS A 500 32.77 -3.78 18.09
CA HIS A 500 31.64 -4.74 18.15
C HIS A 500 30.55 -4.67 17.06
N TRP A 501 30.65 -3.77 16.08
CA TRP A 501 29.72 -3.76 14.95
C TRP A 501 30.03 -4.85 13.94
N SER A 502 28.97 -5.38 13.33
CA SER A 502 29.03 -6.31 12.20
C SER A 502 28.58 -5.61 10.92
N LEU A 503 29.10 -6.06 9.78
CA LEU A 503 28.79 -5.54 8.46
C LEU A 503 28.03 -6.59 7.64
N VAL A 504 26.98 -6.15 6.94
CA VAL A 504 26.33 -6.91 5.88
C VAL A 504 26.39 -6.07 4.61
N GLY A 505 27.13 -6.55 3.61
CA GLY A 505 27.23 -5.93 2.31
C GLY A 505 26.45 -6.68 1.23
N THR A 506 26.33 -6.04 0.07
CA THR A 506 25.92 -6.73 -1.16
C THR A 506 27.03 -7.67 -1.60
N GLY A 507 26.73 -8.97 -1.69
CA GLY A 507 27.74 -9.99 -2.03
C GLY A 507 28.25 -10.76 -0.80
N GLN A 508 29.45 -11.32 -0.91
CA GLN A 508 30.11 -12.03 0.19
C GLN A 508 30.83 -11.02 1.08
N THR A 509 30.65 -11.14 2.40
CA THR A 509 31.27 -10.25 3.40
C THR A 509 32.19 -11.07 4.27
N ASN A 510 33.50 -10.84 4.18
CA ASN A 510 34.50 -11.55 4.97
C ASN A 510 35.25 -10.58 5.88
N LYS A 511 35.41 -10.92 7.16
CA LYS A 511 36.23 -10.13 8.09
C LYS A 511 37.71 -10.33 7.76
N ILE A 512 38.46 -9.26 7.52
CA ILE A 512 39.86 -9.33 7.08
C ILE A 512 40.80 -9.67 8.25
N ARG A 513 40.55 -9.12 9.44
CA ARG A 513 41.31 -9.38 10.67
C ARG A 513 40.37 -9.47 11.86
N GLN A 514 40.59 -10.41 12.78
CA GLN A 514 39.73 -10.56 13.96
C GLN A 514 39.82 -9.36 14.91
N THR A 515 40.95 -8.65 14.92
CA THR A 515 41.26 -7.51 15.82
C THR A 515 40.89 -6.13 15.27
N GLN A 516 40.53 -6.02 13.98
CA GLN A 516 40.12 -4.76 13.35
C GLN A 516 38.71 -4.94 12.76
N ASN A 517 37.84 -3.93 12.90
CA ASN A 517 36.51 -3.94 12.29
C ASN A 517 36.58 -3.57 10.79
N SER A 518 37.40 -4.32 10.07
CA SER A 518 37.64 -4.20 8.64
C SER A 518 37.11 -5.45 7.92
N TYR A 519 36.28 -5.21 6.92
CA TYR A 519 35.54 -6.22 6.19
C TYR A 519 35.79 -6.04 4.69
N ARG A 520 35.92 -7.16 3.96
CA ARG A 520 35.95 -7.16 2.50
C ARG A 520 34.58 -7.58 1.99
N VAL A 521 33.94 -6.71 1.22
CA VAL A 521 32.67 -6.96 0.54
C VAL A 521 32.98 -7.15 -0.94
N TYR A 522 32.77 -8.36 -1.46
CA TYR A 522 33.03 -8.65 -2.86
C TYR A 522 31.95 -9.51 -3.50
N SER A 523 31.85 -9.43 -4.83
CA SER A 523 30.86 -10.18 -5.61
C SER A 523 31.53 -11.19 -6.55
N THR A 524 31.07 -12.45 -6.54
CA THR A 524 31.52 -13.47 -7.50
C THR A 524 30.84 -13.36 -8.87
N ASN A 525 29.62 -12.83 -8.90
CA ASN A 525 28.84 -12.52 -10.09
C ASN A 525 28.52 -11.02 -10.12
N PRO A 526 28.39 -10.41 -11.31
CA PRO A 526 27.99 -9.01 -11.43
C PRO A 526 26.71 -8.69 -10.66
N VAL A 527 26.64 -7.48 -10.11
CA VAL A 527 25.52 -6.99 -9.29
C VAL A 527 24.94 -5.71 -9.88
N ALA A 528 23.64 -5.49 -9.70
CA ALA A 528 22.97 -4.29 -10.20
C ALA A 528 23.18 -3.04 -9.33
N GLN A 529 23.49 -3.22 -8.04
CA GLN A 529 23.45 -2.16 -7.05
C GLN A 529 24.20 -2.55 -5.77
N ILE A 530 24.71 -1.58 -5.01
CA ILE A 530 25.43 -1.81 -3.75
C ILE A 530 24.67 -1.21 -2.56
N GLY A 531 24.25 -2.06 -1.63
CA GLY A 531 23.83 -1.68 -0.29
C GLY A 531 24.78 -2.20 0.80
N VAL A 532 24.92 -1.41 1.86
CA VAL A 532 25.77 -1.70 3.02
C VAL A 532 25.01 -1.42 4.32
N PHE A 533 25.01 -2.39 5.23
CA PHE A 533 24.35 -2.31 6.53
C PHE A 533 25.36 -2.58 7.63
N ALA A 534 25.41 -1.71 8.63
CA ALA A 534 26.29 -1.88 9.78
C ALA A 534 25.57 -1.49 11.06
N ALA A 535 25.60 -2.40 12.04
CA ALA A 535 25.04 -2.21 13.37
C ALA A 535 25.60 -3.28 14.31
N GLU A 536 25.16 -3.25 15.56
CA GLU A 536 25.35 -4.35 16.49
C GLU A 536 24.29 -5.44 16.20
N PHE A 537 24.68 -6.45 15.42
CA PHE A 537 23.80 -7.55 15.02
C PHE A 537 24.06 -8.83 15.81
N GLN A 538 22.99 -9.51 16.19
CA GLN A 538 22.96 -10.93 16.54
C GLN A 538 22.78 -11.73 15.24
N THR A 539 23.74 -12.62 14.96
CA THR A 539 23.73 -13.47 13.77
C THR A 539 23.18 -14.86 14.09
N ILE A 540 22.19 -15.30 13.31
CA ILE A 540 21.62 -16.64 13.37
C ILE A 540 21.96 -17.38 12.07
N PRO A 541 22.79 -18.43 12.10
CA PRO A 541 23.14 -19.18 10.89
C PRO A 541 21.98 -20.09 10.45
N LEU A 542 21.68 -20.08 9.17
CA LEU A 542 20.71 -20.93 8.47
C LEU A 542 21.46 -21.80 7.46
N ASN A 543 21.95 -22.96 7.90
CA ASN A 543 22.61 -23.90 7.01
C ASN A 543 21.58 -24.55 6.07
N VAL A 544 21.52 -24.09 4.82
CA VAL A 544 20.63 -24.59 3.75
C VAL A 544 21.48 -25.21 2.63
N VAL A 545 20.97 -26.27 1.99
CA VAL A 545 21.68 -26.98 0.93
C VAL A 545 21.92 -26.04 -0.26
N GLY A 546 23.20 -25.72 -0.53
CA GLY A 546 23.61 -24.90 -1.68
C GLY A 546 23.77 -23.40 -1.41
N SER A 547 23.48 -22.90 -0.21
CA SER A 547 23.75 -21.52 0.19
C SER A 547 23.93 -21.35 1.70
N GLU A 548 24.95 -20.61 2.12
CA GLU A 548 25.09 -20.08 3.48
C GLU A 548 24.06 -18.97 3.65
N THR A 549 23.04 -19.20 4.47
CA THR A 549 22.03 -18.18 4.77
C THR A 549 22.23 -17.71 6.20
N GLU A 550 22.13 -16.42 6.45
CA GLU A 550 22.27 -15.86 7.80
C GLU A 550 21.16 -14.83 8.06
N VAL A 551 20.64 -14.80 9.28
CA VAL A 551 19.70 -13.79 9.75
C VAL A 551 20.42 -12.86 10.71
N TYR A 552 20.34 -11.56 10.42
CA TYR A 552 20.94 -10.48 11.20
C TYR A 552 19.83 -9.70 11.91
N LEU A 553 19.78 -9.83 13.23
CA LEU A 553 18.83 -9.18 14.12
C LEU A 553 19.54 -8.11 14.95
N HIS A 554 18.91 -6.97 15.22
CA HIS A 554 19.53 -5.92 16.03
C HIS A 554 19.57 -6.34 17.52
N THR A 555 20.72 -6.19 18.19
CA THR A 555 20.91 -6.67 19.59
C THR A 555 20.20 -5.81 20.63
N LEU A 556 20.18 -4.49 20.45
CA LEU A 556 19.56 -3.57 21.40
C LEU A 556 18.04 -3.56 21.18
N ARG A 557 17.33 -4.42 21.92
CA ARG A 557 15.88 -4.42 22.03
C ARG A 557 15.48 -4.03 23.44
N GLU A 558 14.79 -2.90 23.60
CA GLU A 558 14.18 -2.50 24.88
C GLU A 558 13.15 -3.54 25.37
N SER A 559 12.64 -4.39 24.45
CA SER A 559 11.76 -5.51 24.79
C SER A 559 12.39 -6.60 25.65
N GLY A 560 13.67 -6.91 25.50
CA GLY A 560 14.23 -8.19 25.98
C GLY A 560 13.60 -9.44 25.36
N GLN A 561 12.84 -9.33 24.24
CA GLN A 561 12.37 -10.49 23.47
C GLN A 561 13.50 -10.95 22.56
N GLU A 562 14.39 -11.76 23.12
CA GLU A 562 15.14 -12.71 22.31
C GLU A 562 14.11 -13.71 21.74
N MET A 563 14.21 -14.03 20.45
CA MET A 563 13.40 -15.11 19.91
C MET A 563 13.75 -16.39 20.66
N SER A 564 12.76 -17.12 21.16
CA SER A 564 12.99 -18.42 21.78
C SER A 564 13.71 -19.36 20.81
N ASP A 565 14.52 -20.29 21.32
CA ASP A 565 15.20 -21.29 20.47
C ASP A 565 14.20 -22.06 19.58
N GLU A 566 12.97 -22.31 20.09
CA GLU A 566 11.87 -22.93 19.32
C GLU A 566 11.40 -22.02 18.17
N SER A 567 11.27 -20.72 18.42
CA SER A 567 10.91 -19.73 17.40
C SER A 567 11.98 -19.61 16.33
N ILE A 568 13.25 -19.57 16.75
CA ILE A 568 14.39 -19.56 15.83
C ILE A 568 14.35 -20.83 14.99
N ALA A 569 14.32 -22.02 15.60
CA ALA A 569 14.29 -23.31 14.89
C ALA A 569 13.12 -23.41 13.89
N THR A 570 11.94 -22.90 14.26
CA THR A 570 10.76 -22.85 13.39
C THR A 570 10.99 -21.94 12.19
N LEU A 571 11.56 -20.75 12.40
CA LEU A 571 11.97 -19.83 11.32
C LEU A 571 13.01 -20.49 10.42
N GLN A 572 14.03 -21.15 10.98
CA GLN A 572 15.05 -21.84 10.19
C GLN A 572 14.42 -22.89 9.28
N LYS A 573 13.50 -23.71 9.82
CA LYS A 573 12.78 -24.74 9.06
C LYS A 573 11.89 -24.13 7.98
N SER A 574 11.15 -23.06 8.28
CA SER A 574 10.30 -22.34 7.32
C SER A 574 11.11 -21.78 6.14
N VAL A 575 12.19 -21.05 6.40
CA VAL A 575 13.07 -20.49 5.35
C VAL A 575 13.72 -21.62 4.54
N LYS A 576 14.17 -22.70 5.20
CA LYS A 576 14.76 -23.86 4.55
C LYS A 576 13.77 -24.61 3.66
N LEU A 577 12.52 -24.75 4.08
CA LEU A 577 11.45 -25.33 3.27
C LEU A 577 11.17 -24.48 2.03
N TRP A 578 11.06 -23.17 2.20
CA TRP A 578 10.85 -22.25 1.09
C TRP A 578 11.98 -22.30 0.05
N LEU A 579 13.24 -22.17 0.48
CA LEU A 579 14.40 -22.29 -0.42
C LEU A 579 14.44 -23.65 -1.13
N ARG A 580 14.09 -24.73 -0.41
CA ARG A 580 14.04 -26.08 -0.98
C ARG A 580 12.92 -26.22 -2.01
N GLU A 581 11.76 -25.62 -1.82
CA GLU A 581 10.67 -25.67 -2.80
C GLU A 581 11.09 -25.04 -4.14
N ILE A 582 11.72 -23.86 -4.11
CA ILE A 582 12.19 -23.19 -5.33
C ILE A 582 13.30 -24.00 -6.01
N THR A 583 14.25 -24.51 -5.22
CA THR A 583 15.37 -25.32 -5.73
C THR A 583 14.89 -26.65 -6.32
N ASN A 584 13.93 -27.32 -5.69
CA ASN A 584 13.30 -28.55 -6.20
C ASN A 584 12.54 -28.30 -7.50
N ASN A 585 11.99 -27.10 -7.68
CA ASN A 585 11.38 -26.66 -8.93
C ASN A 585 12.42 -26.30 -10.00
N GLY A 586 13.71 -26.48 -9.70
CA GLY A 586 14.83 -26.39 -10.62
C GLY A 586 15.53 -25.04 -10.60
N LEU A 587 15.00 -24.00 -9.97
CA LEU A 587 15.64 -22.67 -9.95
C LEU A 587 16.68 -22.62 -8.82
N THR A 588 17.96 -22.60 -9.19
CA THR A 588 19.07 -22.40 -8.26
C THR A 588 19.33 -20.92 -8.03
N LEU A 589 19.74 -20.57 -6.81
CA LEU A 589 20.22 -19.23 -6.53
C LEU A 589 21.50 -18.96 -7.35
N PRO A 590 21.64 -17.76 -7.93
CA PRO A 590 22.87 -17.38 -8.62
C PRO A 590 24.04 -17.15 -7.64
N ARG A 591 23.83 -17.29 -6.32
CA ARG A 591 24.81 -16.95 -5.29
C ARG A 591 24.82 -17.99 -4.18
N SER A 592 25.97 -18.09 -3.53
CA SER A 592 26.19 -18.98 -2.39
C SER A 592 25.76 -18.39 -1.06
N THR A 593 25.46 -17.08 -0.96
CA THR A 593 25.08 -16.42 0.29
C THR A 593 23.78 -15.63 0.17
N ILE A 594 22.92 -15.72 1.19
CA ILE A 594 21.74 -14.86 1.36
C ILE A 594 21.68 -14.36 2.80
N ASN A 595 21.60 -13.05 2.98
CA ASN A 595 21.50 -12.44 4.29
C ASN A 595 20.11 -11.81 4.49
N LEU A 596 19.41 -12.19 5.56
CA LEU A 596 18.17 -11.53 5.98
C LEU A 596 18.54 -10.48 7.02
N VAL A 597 18.21 -9.21 6.79
CA VAL A 597 18.65 -8.09 7.64
C VAL A 597 17.44 -7.34 8.21
N GLU A 598 17.40 -7.26 9.54
CA GLU A 598 16.46 -6.41 10.26
C GLU A 598 16.79 -4.92 10.05
N ILE A 599 15.80 -4.14 9.63
CA ILE A 599 15.91 -2.70 9.36
C ILE A 599 14.94 -1.87 10.21
N PRO A 600 15.32 -0.61 10.54
CA PRO A 600 14.42 0.31 11.23
C PRO A 600 13.12 0.58 10.46
N SER A 601 12.02 0.80 11.19
CA SER A 601 10.71 1.19 10.63
C SER A 601 10.79 2.43 9.74
N ARG A 602 11.71 3.35 10.05
CA ARG A 602 11.92 4.61 9.32
C ARG A 602 12.63 4.46 7.96
N LEU A 603 13.42 3.41 7.75
CA LEU A 603 14.16 3.22 6.48
C LEU A 603 13.17 2.99 5.34
N ARG A 604 13.19 3.82 4.30
CA ARG A 604 12.28 3.71 3.17
C ARG A 604 12.58 2.46 2.35
N THR A 605 11.59 1.60 2.20
CA THR A 605 11.68 0.35 1.42
C THR A 605 10.87 0.41 0.11
N VAL A 606 10.55 1.63 -0.32
CA VAL A 606 9.77 1.93 -1.53
C VAL A 606 10.60 2.79 -2.47
N GLY A 607 10.63 2.41 -3.74
CA GLY A 607 11.39 3.09 -4.79
C GLY A 607 10.79 4.42 -5.25
N GLY A 608 11.42 4.99 -6.28
CA GLY A 608 11.01 6.20 -6.97
C GLY A 608 10.14 5.94 -8.19
N GLY A 609 10.10 6.91 -9.10
CA GLY A 609 9.26 6.90 -10.28
C GLY A 609 7.76 6.89 -9.98
N TRP A 610 6.96 6.64 -11.00
CA TRP A 610 5.50 6.57 -10.86
C TRP A 610 4.99 5.26 -10.29
N ARG A 611 5.76 4.17 -10.42
CA ARG A 611 5.41 2.83 -9.93
C ARG A 611 5.70 2.61 -8.45
N MET A 612 6.68 3.34 -7.92
CA MET A 612 7.10 3.22 -6.51
C MET A 612 7.31 1.77 -6.07
N GLY A 613 8.02 0.97 -6.88
CA GLY A 613 8.20 -0.46 -6.62
C GLY A 613 8.92 -0.76 -5.29
N ALA A 614 8.73 -1.95 -4.75
CA ALA A 614 9.42 -2.38 -3.54
C ALA A 614 10.95 -2.37 -3.69
N ARG A 615 11.62 -2.15 -2.55
CA ARG A 615 13.09 -2.11 -2.41
C ARG A 615 13.53 -2.86 -1.16
N ASN A 616 12.85 -3.98 -0.84
CA ASN A 616 13.23 -4.87 0.27
C ASN A 616 14.20 -5.96 -0.13
N THR A 617 14.57 -6.11 -1.40
CA THR A 617 15.70 -6.96 -1.78
C THR A 617 16.81 -6.17 -2.45
N LEU A 618 18.03 -6.55 -2.11
CA LEU A 618 19.26 -6.16 -2.77
C LEU A 618 19.98 -7.45 -3.20
N PRO A 619 21.01 -7.35 -4.04
CA PRO A 619 21.70 -8.54 -4.49
C PRO A 619 22.31 -9.32 -3.29
N GLY A 620 21.71 -10.48 -2.94
CA GLY A 620 22.11 -11.33 -1.81
C GLY A 620 21.61 -10.88 -0.44
N VAL A 621 20.76 -9.84 -0.35
CA VAL A 621 20.25 -9.32 0.93
C VAL A 621 18.73 -9.14 0.87
N VAL A 622 18.01 -9.62 1.87
CA VAL A 622 16.57 -9.44 2.05
C VAL A 622 16.33 -8.61 3.31
N LEU A 623 15.61 -7.51 3.19
CA LEU A 623 15.34 -6.57 4.27
C LEU A 623 13.97 -6.84 4.88
N PHE A 624 13.86 -6.75 6.21
CA PHE A 624 12.57 -6.80 6.91
C PHE A 624 12.53 -5.85 8.09
N LYS A 625 11.34 -5.35 8.39
CA LYS A 625 11.13 -4.32 9.40
C LYS A 625 11.20 -4.89 10.82
N GLU A 626 11.64 -4.06 11.77
CA GLU A 626 11.70 -4.39 13.21
C GLU A 626 10.35 -4.83 13.81
N PHE A 627 9.22 -4.30 13.31
CA PHE A 627 7.86 -4.71 13.72
C PHE A 627 7.33 -5.95 12.97
N GLY A 628 8.21 -6.69 12.27
CA GLY A 628 7.86 -7.83 11.43
C GLY A 628 7.98 -9.18 12.15
N LEU A 629 9.00 -9.98 11.79
CA LEU A 629 9.31 -11.24 12.48
C LEU A 629 9.62 -11.08 13.98
N PRO A 630 10.40 -10.06 14.41
CA PRO A 630 10.78 -9.91 15.81
C PRO A 630 9.61 -9.71 16.79
N SER A 631 8.52 -9.09 16.34
CA SER A 631 7.32 -8.84 17.16
C SER A 631 6.36 -10.03 17.23
N LEU A 632 6.63 -11.12 16.50
CA LEU A 632 5.79 -12.31 16.51
C LEU A 632 6.10 -13.19 17.70
N SER A 633 5.15 -13.37 18.62
CA SER A 633 5.26 -14.35 19.71
C SER A 633 4.74 -15.72 19.27
N LEU A 634 5.60 -16.53 18.64
CA LEU A 634 5.28 -17.90 18.25
C LEU A 634 4.93 -18.78 19.47
N ASP A 635 5.53 -18.54 20.63
CA ASP A 635 5.23 -19.25 21.87
C ASP A 635 3.77 -19.04 22.31
N SER A 636 3.23 -17.84 22.11
CA SER A 636 1.82 -17.53 22.39
C SER A 636 0.87 -18.22 21.43
N VAL A 637 1.25 -18.39 20.17
CA VAL A 637 0.48 -19.16 19.18
C VAL A 637 0.55 -20.65 19.50
N SER A 638 1.75 -21.15 19.83
CA SER A 638 2.05 -22.52 20.23
C SER A 638 1.17 -22.96 21.41
N ARG A 639 0.97 -22.12 22.43
CA ARG A 639 0.09 -22.43 23.58
C ARG A 639 -1.40 -22.53 23.25
N LYS A 640 -1.87 -21.88 22.18
CA LYS A 640 -3.28 -21.86 21.78
C LYS A 640 -3.67 -23.01 20.87
N LEU A 641 -2.68 -23.74 20.32
CA LEU A 641 -2.94 -24.88 19.46
C LEU A 641 -3.48 -26.06 20.29
N PRO A 642 -4.63 -26.65 19.91
CA PRO A 642 -5.13 -27.87 20.54
C PRO A 642 -4.11 -29.02 20.51
N ASN A 643 -4.09 -29.83 21.57
CA ASN A 643 -3.14 -30.95 21.69
C ASN A 643 -3.54 -32.20 20.87
N ASP A 644 -4.77 -32.24 20.36
CA ASP A 644 -5.46 -33.39 19.77
C ASP A 644 -5.55 -33.33 18.23
N LEU A 645 -4.64 -32.61 17.57
CA LEU A 645 -4.71 -32.34 16.14
C LEU A 645 -4.11 -33.48 15.28
N VAL A 646 -4.70 -33.69 14.10
CA VAL A 646 -4.24 -34.67 13.08
C VAL A 646 -2.87 -34.31 12.49
N VAL A 647 -2.48 -33.03 12.57
CA VAL A 647 -1.20 -32.50 12.09
C VAL A 647 -0.32 -32.17 13.30
N THR A 648 0.99 -32.39 13.20
CA THR A 648 1.92 -32.05 14.28
C THR A 648 1.89 -30.55 14.58
N LYS A 649 1.99 -30.20 15.87
CA LYS A 649 2.06 -28.82 16.36
C LYS A 649 3.10 -27.98 15.60
N GLU A 650 4.26 -28.58 15.35
CA GLU A 650 5.36 -27.98 14.58
C GLU A 650 4.93 -27.57 13.17
N GLN A 651 4.27 -28.46 12.43
CA GLN A 651 3.88 -28.19 11.05
C GLN A 651 2.80 -27.10 10.97
N MET A 652 1.96 -26.97 11.99
CA MET A 652 1.03 -25.83 12.11
C MET A 652 1.75 -24.52 12.40
N LEU A 653 2.78 -24.51 13.25
CA LEU A 653 3.58 -23.32 13.48
C LEU A 653 4.31 -22.86 12.22
N ILE A 654 4.88 -23.79 11.44
CA ILE A 654 5.49 -23.49 10.14
C ILE A 654 4.45 -22.92 9.18
N ASN A 655 3.27 -23.54 9.07
CA ASN A 655 2.20 -23.04 8.22
C ASN A 655 1.75 -21.65 8.67
N PHE A 656 1.54 -21.45 9.97
CA PHE A 656 1.16 -20.15 10.53
C PHE A 656 2.20 -19.08 10.21
N LEU A 657 3.48 -19.35 10.42
CA LEU A 657 4.57 -18.41 10.12
C LEU A 657 4.61 -18.06 8.62
N ASN A 658 4.46 -19.06 7.75
CA ASN A 658 4.39 -18.84 6.31
C ASN A 658 3.21 -17.94 5.92
N HIS A 659 2.03 -18.14 6.52
CA HIS A 659 0.86 -17.28 6.27
C HIS A 659 1.05 -15.87 6.83
N TYR A 660 1.59 -15.76 8.05
CA TYR A 660 1.92 -14.47 8.68
C TYR A 660 2.80 -13.64 7.75
N ILE A 661 3.96 -14.17 7.34
CA ILE A 661 4.89 -13.47 6.45
C ILE A 661 4.20 -13.11 5.11
N ARG A 662 3.45 -14.05 4.52
CA ARG A 662 2.74 -13.82 3.25
C ARG A 662 1.64 -12.78 3.33
N ASN A 663 1.07 -12.52 4.51
CA ASN A 663 0.05 -11.49 4.67
C ASN A 663 0.64 -10.08 4.86
N GLY A 664 1.97 -9.92 4.82
CA GLY A 664 2.63 -8.61 4.89
C GLY A 664 2.17 -7.67 3.77
N LEU A 665 1.84 -6.42 4.11
CA LEU A 665 1.25 -5.45 3.18
C LEU A 665 2.27 -4.70 2.33
N GLY A 666 3.40 -5.30 2.02
CA GLY A 666 4.46 -4.68 1.23
C GLY A 666 5.79 -5.27 1.63
N THR A 667 6.75 -4.42 2.00
CA THR A 667 8.15 -4.80 2.26
C THR A 667 8.39 -5.64 3.50
N ASP A 668 7.37 -5.85 4.32
CA ASP A 668 7.35 -6.79 5.43
C ASP A 668 6.93 -8.21 4.99
N ASN A 669 6.41 -8.38 3.78
CA ASN A 669 6.31 -9.68 3.13
C ASN A 669 7.68 -10.05 2.54
N LEU A 670 8.41 -10.90 3.27
CA LEU A 670 9.73 -11.38 2.87
C LEU A 670 9.74 -12.03 1.50
N TRP A 671 8.60 -12.59 1.05
CA TRP A 671 8.51 -13.35 -0.18
C TRP A 671 8.19 -12.50 -1.42
N LEU A 672 7.68 -11.28 -1.23
CA LEU A 672 7.14 -10.44 -2.29
C LEU A 672 8.16 -10.13 -3.40
N ASP A 673 9.40 -9.83 -3.00
CA ASP A 673 10.49 -9.45 -3.90
C ASP A 673 11.52 -10.56 -4.10
N THR A 674 11.26 -11.75 -3.58
CA THR A 674 12.21 -12.88 -3.71
C THR A 674 12.48 -13.34 -5.13
N PRO A 675 11.56 -13.22 -6.12
CA PRO A 675 11.91 -13.50 -7.51
C PRO A 675 13.14 -12.71 -8.00
N ASP A 676 13.37 -11.52 -7.44
CA ASP A 676 14.47 -10.64 -7.81
C ASP A 676 15.83 -11.24 -7.43
N LEU A 677 15.89 -12.04 -6.34
CA LEU A 677 17.09 -12.78 -5.92
C LEU A 677 17.54 -13.81 -6.95
N PHE A 678 16.61 -14.35 -7.75
CA PHE A 678 16.90 -15.38 -8.75
C PHE A 678 17.22 -14.79 -10.13
N PHE A 679 16.80 -13.55 -10.40
CA PHE A 679 16.77 -12.99 -11.75
C PHE A 679 17.11 -11.49 -11.82
N ALA A 680 16.27 -10.61 -11.27
CA ALA A 680 16.38 -9.16 -11.49
C ALA A 680 17.68 -8.51 -10.99
N HIS A 681 18.37 -9.11 -10.01
CA HIS A 681 19.65 -8.60 -9.49
C HIS A 681 20.87 -9.03 -10.32
N VAL A 682 20.70 -9.92 -11.30
CA VAL A 682 21.81 -10.46 -12.13
C VAL A 682 21.60 -10.23 -13.63
N THR A 683 20.38 -9.90 -14.05
CA THR A 683 20.03 -9.57 -15.44
C THR A 683 18.74 -8.74 -15.45
N ALA A 684 18.53 -7.94 -16.50
CA ALA A 684 17.34 -7.10 -16.68
C ALA A 684 17.00 -6.94 -18.16
N ALA A 685 15.73 -6.74 -18.48
CA ALA A 685 15.31 -6.51 -19.84
C ALA A 685 15.72 -5.11 -20.34
N THR A 686 15.82 -4.95 -21.66
CA THR A 686 16.07 -3.66 -22.33
C THR A 686 15.18 -3.48 -23.56
N GLY A 687 14.93 -2.23 -23.95
CA GLY A 687 14.07 -1.86 -25.07
C GLY A 687 12.66 -1.43 -24.64
N SER A 688 11.75 -1.24 -25.61
CA SER A 688 10.43 -0.61 -25.40
C SER A 688 9.44 -1.37 -24.52
N TYR A 689 9.70 -2.65 -24.23
CA TYR A 689 8.84 -3.52 -23.40
C TYR A 689 9.60 -4.13 -22.22
N ALA A 690 10.74 -3.56 -21.86
CA ALA A 690 11.63 -4.13 -20.85
C ALA A 690 10.91 -4.34 -19.51
N GLU A 691 10.18 -3.33 -19.09
CA GLU A 691 9.46 -3.31 -17.83
C GLU A 691 8.35 -4.38 -17.75
N GLU A 692 7.56 -4.54 -18.80
CA GLU A 692 6.53 -5.59 -18.89
C GLU A 692 7.16 -6.98 -18.87
N LEU A 693 8.27 -7.14 -19.59
CA LEU A 693 8.97 -8.42 -19.72
C LEU A 693 9.58 -8.86 -18.40
N ASP A 694 10.28 -7.97 -17.70
CA ASP A 694 10.83 -8.20 -16.36
C ASP A 694 9.70 -8.56 -15.38
N GLN A 695 8.58 -7.84 -15.41
CA GLN A 695 7.44 -8.13 -14.52
C GLN A 695 6.75 -9.47 -14.84
N ILE A 696 6.63 -9.85 -16.12
CA ILE A 696 6.10 -11.17 -16.52
C ILE A 696 7.02 -12.28 -16.01
N ILE A 697 8.33 -12.16 -16.20
CA ILE A 697 9.31 -13.15 -15.72
C ILE A 697 9.28 -13.22 -14.18
N ARG A 698 9.20 -12.08 -13.51
CA ARG A 698 9.04 -11.97 -12.06
C ARG A 698 7.80 -12.72 -11.57
N ASN A 699 6.66 -12.54 -12.23
CA ASN A 699 5.41 -13.24 -11.92
C ASN A 699 5.53 -14.76 -12.15
N ILE A 700 6.24 -15.18 -13.21
CA ILE A 700 6.49 -16.60 -13.49
C ILE A 700 7.34 -17.23 -12.38
N ILE A 701 8.48 -16.61 -12.04
CA ILE A 701 9.39 -17.08 -10.99
C ILE A 701 8.66 -17.13 -9.64
N GLY A 702 7.86 -16.10 -9.32
CA GLY A 702 7.03 -16.08 -8.14
C GLY A 702 6.09 -17.28 -8.07
N SER A 703 5.33 -17.53 -9.14
CA SER A 703 4.41 -18.67 -9.19
C SER A 703 5.14 -20.02 -9.13
N LEU A 704 6.35 -20.14 -9.68
CA LEU A 704 7.18 -21.34 -9.55
C LEU A 704 7.63 -21.58 -8.11
N GLY A 705 7.84 -20.54 -7.32
CA GLY A 705 8.20 -20.63 -5.90
C GLY A 705 7.05 -20.84 -4.93
N ASN A 706 5.85 -21.19 -5.44
CA ASN A 706 4.60 -21.23 -4.65
C ASN A 706 4.33 -19.92 -3.91
N THR A 707 4.98 -18.82 -4.29
CA THR A 707 4.49 -17.49 -3.94
C THR A 707 3.32 -17.26 -4.88
N PRO A 708 2.09 -17.02 -4.37
CA PRO A 708 0.96 -16.74 -5.23
C PRO A 708 1.32 -15.60 -6.21
N PHE A 709 0.58 -15.45 -7.32
CA PHE A 709 0.73 -14.38 -8.33
C PHE A 709 0.58 -12.93 -7.76
N GLU A 710 0.65 -12.80 -6.44
CA GLU A 710 0.56 -11.65 -5.56
C GLU A 710 1.79 -10.73 -5.70
N SER A 711 2.16 -10.38 -6.94
CA SER A 711 2.85 -9.11 -7.22
C SER A 711 1.92 -7.90 -7.03
N PHE A 712 0.68 -8.13 -6.58
CA PHE A 712 -0.20 -7.11 -6.03
C PHE A 712 0.43 -6.52 -4.76
N ASN A 713 1.25 -5.51 -4.99
CA ASN A 713 1.98 -4.80 -3.96
C ASN A 713 1.15 -3.62 -3.47
N ILE A 714 1.00 -3.42 -2.15
CA ILE A 714 0.23 -2.26 -1.66
C ILE A 714 0.80 -0.91 -2.11
N TYR A 715 2.05 -0.84 -2.58
CA TYR A 715 2.57 0.36 -3.25
C TYR A 715 1.72 0.79 -4.44
N SER A 716 1.21 -0.16 -5.22
CA SER A 716 0.27 0.17 -6.28
C SER A 716 -1.06 0.64 -5.71
N THR A 717 -1.48 0.06 -4.58
CA THR A 717 -2.74 0.42 -3.93
C THR A 717 -2.70 1.76 -3.21
N ILE A 718 -1.53 2.35 -2.93
CA ILE A 718 -1.41 3.72 -2.39
C ILE A 718 -1.92 4.76 -3.40
N HIS A 719 -1.73 4.49 -4.70
CA HIS A 719 -2.38 5.25 -5.76
C HIS A 719 -3.88 4.96 -5.84
N VAL A 720 -4.34 3.79 -5.37
CA VAL A 720 -5.68 3.25 -5.64
C VAL A 720 -6.68 3.46 -4.50
N ALA A 721 -6.26 3.44 -3.24
CA ALA A 721 -7.15 3.58 -2.08
C ALA A 721 -6.43 4.11 -0.80
N PRO A 722 -7.10 4.97 0.00
CA PRO A 722 -6.66 5.32 1.35
C PRO A 722 -6.48 4.10 2.27
N LEU A 723 -5.46 4.11 3.13
CA LEU A 723 -5.32 3.10 4.20
C LEU A 723 -6.56 2.96 5.09
N THR A 724 -7.35 4.02 5.26
CA THR A 724 -8.60 3.98 6.02
C THR A 724 -9.66 3.12 5.34
N GLU A 725 -9.65 3.03 4.01
CA GLU A 725 -10.51 2.19 3.21
C GLU A 725 -10.05 0.73 3.22
N ILE A 726 -8.73 0.51 3.11
CA ILE A 726 -8.10 -0.80 3.33
C ILE A 726 -8.42 -1.30 4.74
N ASN A 727 -8.13 -0.51 5.80
CA ASN A 727 -8.47 -0.85 7.18
C ASN A 727 -9.97 -1.06 7.38
N ARG A 728 -10.87 -0.31 6.73
CA ARG A 728 -12.31 -0.53 6.84
C ARG A 728 -12.74 -1.85 6.22
N ASN A 729 -12.28 -2.15 5.01
CA ASN A 729 -12.62 -3.39 4.31
C ASN A 729 -12.00 -4.58 5.06
N VAL A 730 -10.78 -4.44 5.57
CA VAL A 730 -10.14 -5.38 6.51
C VAL A 730 -10.96 -5.57 7.77
N ILE A 731 -11.31 -4.52 8.49
CA ILE A 731 -12.01 -4.64 9.78
C ILE A 731 -13.42 -5.21 9.59
N ARG A 732 -14.07 -4.93 8.45
CA ARG A 732 -15.37 -5.54 8.11
C ARG A 732 -15.24 -7.00 7.72
N SER A 733 -14.16 -7.33 7.03
CA SER A 733 -13.84 -8.68 6.58
C SER A 733 -13.38 -9.53 7.78
N THR A 734 -12.63 -8.95 8.73
CA THR A 734 -11.92 -9.68 9.78
C THR A 734 -12.83 -10.54 10.65
N PRO A 735 -13.99 -10.11 11.19
CA PRO A 735 -14.84 -10.98 11.99
C PRO A 735 -15.41 -12.17 11.21
N VAL A 736 -15.61 -12.01 9.89
CA VAL A 736 -16.09 -13.05 8.99
C VAL A 736 -14.95 -14.02 8.67
N TYR A 737 -13.78 -13.50 8.29
CA TYR A 737 -12.62 -14.31 7.89
C TYR A 737 -11.83 -14.88 9.07
N SER A 738 -11.84 -14.24 10.25
CA SER A 738 -11.20 -14.74 11.48
C SER A 738 -12.01 -15.86 12.12
N ARG A 739 -13.35 -15.81 12.05
CA ARG A 739 -14.19 -16.96 12.40
C ARG A 739 -13.96 -18.12 11.45
N LEU A 740 -13.88 -17.85 10.14
CA LEU A 740 -13.56 -18.88 9.15
C LEU A 740 -12.15 -19.45 9.34
N SER A 741 -11.14 -18.65 9.66
CA SER A 741 -9.76 -19.11 9.82
C SER A 741 -9.52 -19.91 11.09
N ILE A 742 -10.19 -19.57 12.20
CA ILE A 742 -10.04 -20.27 13.49
C ILE A 742 -10.80 -21.60 13.50
N ASP A 743 -12.01 -21.65 12.94
CA ASP A 743 -12.78 -22.90 12.85
C ASP A 743 -12.20 -23.90 11.81
N HIS A 744 -11.33 -23.43 10.91
CA HIS A 744 -10.73 -24.23 9.82
C HIS A 744 -9.23 -24.48 9.97
N ILE A 745 -8.60 -24.28 11.13
CA ILE A 745 -7.17 -24.61 11.33
C ILE A 745 -6.91 -26.12 11.07
N GLY A 746 -7.94 -26.98 11.13
CA GLY A 746 -7.89 -28.39 10.73
C GLY A 746 -8.16 -28.69 9.24
N HIS A 747 -8.57 -27.72 8.43
CA HIS A 747 -8.90 -27.89 7.01
C HIS A 747 -8.05 -26.97 6.12
N ARG A 748 -7.59 -27.49 4.97
CA ARG A 748 -6.56 -26.94 4.05
C ARG A 748 -6.77 -25.51 3.48
N GLN A 749 -7.73 -24.71 3.95
CA GLN A 749 -8.04 -23.39 3.37
C GLN A 749 -7.97 -22.29 4.42
N THR A 750 -6.74 -21.89 4.78
CA THR A 750 -6.49 -20.62 5.46
C THR A 750 -6.47 -19.51 4.39
N PHE A 751 -7.27 -18.46 4.59
CA PHE A 751 -7.49 -17.40 3.60
C PHE A 751 -6.38 -16.33 3.69
N LEU A 752 -5.71 -16.02 2.56
CA LEU A 752 -4.67 -14.99 2.47
C LEU A 752 -5.30 -13.60 2.33
N TYR A 753 -4.87 -12.65 3.18
CA TYR A 753 -5.41 -11.30 3.19
C TYR A 753 -5.05 -10.51 1.92
N ILE A 754 -3.83 -10.68 1.40
CA ILE A 754 -3.41 -10.07 0.14
C ILE A 754 -4.32 -10.46 -1.01
N LYS A 755 -4.77 -11.71 -1.05
CA LYS A 755 -5.70 -12.20 -2.09
C LYS A 755 -7.04 -11.47 -2.09
N ALA A 756 -7.54 -11.04 -0.92
CA ALA A 756 -8.74 -10.21 -0.89
C ALA A 756 -8.50 -8.81 -1.45
N LEU A 757 -7.34 -8.20 -1.17
CA LEU A 757 -6.97 -6.92 -1.76
C LEU A 757 -6.75 -7.03 -3.27
N GLU A 758 -6.12 -8.11 -3.72
CA GLU A 758 -5.93 -8.41 -5.14
C GLU A 758 -7.28 -8.51 -5.86
N ILE A 759 -8.27 -9.18 -5.27
CA ILE A 759 -9.62 -9.28 -5.85
C ILE A 759 -10.29 -7.89 -5.88
N GLU A 760 -10.21 -7.15 -4.77
CA GLU A 760 -10.85 -5.85 -4.59
C GLU A 760 -10.29 -4.77 -5.51
N TYR A 761 -9.00 -4.80 -5.82
CA TYR A 761 -8.31 -3.70 -6.54
C TYR A 761 -7.67 -4.12 -7.86
N GLY A 762 -7.18 -5.36 -7.98
CA GLY A 762 -6.45 -5.88 -9.14
C GLY A 762 -7.31 -6.64 -10.16
N SER A 763 -8.60 -6.86 -9.89
CA SER A 763 -9.53 -7.50 -10.84
C SER A 763 -10.88 -6.78 -10.98
N ARG A 764 -10.91 -5.49 -10.63
CA ARG A 764 -12.09 -4.62 -10.80
C ARG A 764 -12.55 -4.56 -12.25
N MET A 765 -13.84 -4.38 -12.46
CA MET A 765 -14.41 -4.27 -13.80
C MET A 765 -13.84 -3.06 -14.56
N ALA A 766 -13.49 -1.99 -13.86
CA ALA A 766 -12.86 -0.82 -14.46
C ALA A 766 -11.47 -1.14 -15.05
N VAL A 767 -10.71 -2.07 -14.45
CA VAL A 767 -9.39 -2.49 -14.96
C VAL A 767 -9.52 -3.33 -16.22
N TRP A 768 -10.56 -4.15 -16.31
CA TRP A 768 -10.89 -4.87 -17.54
C TRP A 768 -11.24 -3.91 -18.69
N ASP A 769 -11.98 -2.84 -18.41
CA ASP A 769 -12.26 -1.79 -19.40
C ASP A 769 -10.98 -1.09 -19.88
N LEU A 770 -10.01 -0.88 -18.99
CA LEU A 770 -8.70 -0.34 -19.35
C LEU A 770 -7.94 -1.31 -20.25
N ALA A 771 -7.91 -2.60 -19.91
CA ALA A 771 -7.22 -3.64 -20.69
C ALA A 771 -7.81 -3.84 -22.08
N GLU A 772 -9.13 -3.64 -22.22
CA GLU A 772 -9.82 -3.66 -23.51
C GLU A 772 -9.44 -2.47 -24.41
N LYS A 773 -9.28 -1.28 -23.84
CA LYS A 773 -9.06 -0.03 -24.59
C LYS A 773 -7.59 0.29 -24.86
N HIS A 774 -6.68 -0.19 -24.03
CA HIS A 774 -5.28 0.23 -24.03
C HIS A 774 -4.29 -0.96 -24.12
N GLY A 775 -3.26 -0.82 -24.95
CA GLY A 775 -2.05 -1.66 -24.96
C GLY A 775 -0.96 -1.07 -24.06
N PHE A 776 0.26 -1.62 -24.04
CA PHE A 776 1.35 -1.07 -23.21
C PHE A 776 2.07 0.13 -23.86
N LEU A 777 2.25 0.17 -25.18
CA LEU A 777 2.82 1.33 -25.90
C LEU A 777 1.78 2.44 -26.11
N TYR A 778 1.33 3.08 -25.05
CA TYR A 778 0.48 4.27 -25.15
C TYR A 778 1.13 5.46 -24.44
N ASN A 779 0.79 6.68 -24.90
CA ASN A 779 1.29 7.89 -24.28
C ASN A 779 0.66 8.05 -22.88
N SER A 780 1.47 7.97 -21.84
CA SER A 780 1.08 8.03 -20.42
C SER A 780 0.34 9.31 -20.03
N THR A 781 0.32 10.34 -20.89
CA THR A 781 -0.47 11.55 -20.67
C THR A 781 -1.99 11.34 -20.73
N ILE A 782 -2.47 10.20 -21.26
CA ILE A 782 -3.91 9.91 -21.42
C ILE A 782 -4.53 9.23 -20.19
N LEU A 783 -3.78 8.33 -19.52
CA LEU A 783 -4.24 7.64 -18.31
C LEU A 783 -3.57 8.27 -17.07
N GLY A 784 -4.28 8.35 -15.95
CA GLY A 784 -3.62 8.70 -14.69
C GLY A 784 -2.67 7.59 -14.25
N HIS A 785 -1.56 7.92 -13.55
CA HIS A 785 -0.58 6.93 -13.05
C HIS A 785 -1.20 5.75 -12.30
N GLN A 786 -2.32 5.98 -11.60
CA GLN A 786 -3.06 4.92 -10.93
C GLN A 786 -3.63 3.89 -11.93
N GLN A 787 -4.32 4.35 -12.97
CA GLN A 787 -4.93 3.48 -13.99
C GLN A 787 -3.89 2.76 -14.82
N GLU A 788 -2.77 3.43 -15.10
CA GLU A 788 -1.61 2.85 -15.77
C GLU A 788 -1.01 1.69 -14.97
N LEU A 789 -0.85 1.85 -13.65
CA LEU A 789 -0.33 0.82 -12.77
C LEU A 789 -1.28 -0.37 -12.61
N GLU A 790 -2.58 -0.11 -12.47
CA GLU A 790 -3.62 -1.15 -12.39
C GLU A 790 -3.63 -2.01 -13.65
N LEU A 791 -3.58 -1.39 -14.83
CA LEU A 791 -3.48 -2.07 -16.12
C LEU A 791 -2.19 -2.90 -16.22
N PHE A 792 -1.06 -2.32 -15.82
CA PHE A 792 0.25 -2.96 -15.89
C PHE A 792 0.32 -4.24 -15.06
N LEU A 793 -0.07 -4.16 -13.79
CA LEU A 793 -0.08 -5.32 -12.88
C LEU A 793 -1.05 -6.39 -13.36
N PHE A 794 -2.24 -5.98 -13.82
CA PHE A 794 -3.26 -6.91 -14.27
C PHE A 794 -2.82 -7.70 -15.52
N LYS A 795 -2.41 -7.03 -16.61
CA LYS A 795 -2.05 -7.71 -17.86
C LYS A 795 -0.78 -8.57 -17.72
N THR A 796 0.26 -8.08 -17.05
CA THR A 796 1.50 -8.85 -16.85
C THR A 796 1.27 -10.12 -16.03
N ARG A 797 0.34 -10.09 -15.06
CA ARG A 797 -0.07 -11.27 -14.28
C ARG A 797 -0.79 -12.30 -15.15
N GLU A 798 -1.80 -11.87 -15.91
CA GLU A 798 -2.59 -12.79 -16.75
C GLU A 798 -1.74 -13.42 -17.87
N ILE A 799 -0.77 -12.69 -18.43
CA ILE A 799 0.19 -13.23 -19.40
C ILE A 799 1.09 -14.30 -18.76
N ALA A 800 1.68 -14.01 -17.59
CA ALA A 800 2.51 -14.98 -16.87
C ALA A 800 1.74 -16.27 -16.54
N LYS A 801 0.49 -16.14 -16.12
CA LYS A 801 -0.42 -17.26 -15.85
C LYS A 801 -0.71 -18.07 -17.11
N ALA A 802 -0.98 -17.42 -18.24
CA ALA A 802 -1.21 -18.10 -19.52
C ALA A 802 0.01 -18.92 -19.97
N ILE A 803 1.23 -18.38 -19.82
CA ILE A 803 2.48 -19.09 -20.13
C ILE A 803 2.67 -20.30 -19.22
N LEU A 804 2.42 -20.16 -17.91
CA LEU A 804 2.59 -21.26 -16.96
C LEU A 804 1.57 -22.39 -17.14
N GLU A 805 0.33 -22.07 -17.47
CA GLU A 805 -0.70 -23.09 -17.66
C GLU A 805 -0.51 -23.86 -18.96
N THR A 806 -0.12 -23.18 -20.06
CA THR A 806 0.05 -23.79 -21.39
C THR A 806 1.25 -24.71 -21.55
N ASN A 807 2.22 -24.64 -20.62
CA ASN A 807 3.51 -25.31 -20.78
C ASN A 807 3.81 -26.23 -19.62
N ASP A 808 4.62 -27.26 -19.89
CA ASP A 808 5.15 -28.09 -18.80
C ASP A 808 6.07 -27.25 -17.90
N LYS A 809 5.94 -27.47 -16.58
CA LYS A 809 6.71 -26.71 -15.58
C LYS A 809 8.21 -26.81 -15.81
N GLN A 810 8.74 -27.97 -16.21
CA GLN A 810 10.18 -28.16 -16.46
C GLN A 810 10.64 -27.39 -17.71
N ALA A 811 9.78 -27.30 -18.74
CA ALA A 811 10.08 -26.53 -19.95
C ALA A 811 10.19 -25.03 -19.63
N VAL A 812 9.25 -24.48 -18.85
CA VAL A 812 9.29 -23.08 -18.40
C VAL A 812 10.53 -22.81 -17.55
N VAL A 813 10.86 -23.70 -16.61
CA VAL A 813 12.07 -23.58 -15.78
C VAL A 813 13.34 -23.61 -16.64
N GLY A 814 13.41 -24.50 -17.63
CA GLY A 814 14.52 -24.56 -18.58
C GLY A 814 14.67 -23.27 -19.39
N TRP A 815 13.55 -22.69 -19.83
CA TRP A 815 13.53 -21.41 -20.54
C TRP A 815 14.02 -20.24 -19.68
N ILE A 816 13.54 -20.12 -18.44
CA ILE A 816 13.99 -19.07 -17.51
C ILE A 816 15.49 -19.20 -17.19
N LYS A 817 15.99 -20.42 -17.00
CA LYS A 817 17.42 -20.67 -16.83
C LYS A 817 18.23 -20.23 -18.03
N ALA A 818 17.78 -20.59 -19.24
CA ALA A 818 18.49 -20.25 -20.46
C ALA A 818 18.56 -18.73 -20.67
N ILE A 819 17.49 -17.99 -20.36
CA ILE A 819 17.54 -16.52 -20.39
C ILE A 819 18.59 -16.01 -19.40
N ARG A 820 18.57 -16.49 -18.16
CA ARG A 820 19.51 -16.06 -17.11
C ARG A 820 20.95 -16.40 -17.44
N GLU A 821 21.23 -17.62 -17.91
CA GLU A 821 22.58 -18.08 -18.26
C GLU A 821 23.14 -17.30 -19.45
N LEU A 822 22.29 -17.04 -20.46
CA LEU A 822 22.67 -16.25 -21.63
C LEU A 822 22.97 -14.79 -21.26
N SER A 823 22.22 -14.23 -20.30
CA SER A 823 22.26 -12.81 -19.95
C SER A 823 22.88 -12.50 -18.59
N LEU A 824 23.65 -13.42 -18.00
CA LEU A 824 24.26 -13.19 -16.69
C LEU A 824 25.18 -11.97 -16.73
N GLY A 825 24.87 -10.94 -15.94
CA GLY A 825 25.63 -9.70 -15.90
C GLY A 825 25.47 -8.80 -17.13
N ARG A 826 24.44 -9.01 -17.94
CA ARG A 826 24.09 -8.14 -19.08
C ARG A 826 22.58 -8.02 -19.20
N SER A 827 22.13 -7.08 -20.02
CA SER A 827 20.72 -7.01 -20.37
C SER A 827 20.31 -8.04 -21.42
N TYR A 828 19.02 -8.35 -21.46
CA TYR A 828 18.40 -9.17 -22.51
C TYR A 828 17.30 -8.41 -23.24
N THR A 829 16.99 -8.85 -24.45
CA THR A 829 15.99 -8.22 -25.33
C THR A 829 14.75 -9.09 -25.49
N TYR A 830 13.66 -8.46 -25.91
CA TYR A 830 12.40 -9.13 -26.24
C TYR A 830 12.57 -10.25 -27.29
N GLU A 831 13.40 -10.02 -28.32
CA GLU A 831 13.66 -10.98 -29.40
C GLU A 831 14.43 -12.22 -28.91
N GLU A 832 15.43 -12.02 -28.05
CA GLU A 832 16.17 -13.11 -27.41
C GLU A 832 15.23 -14.00 -26.58
N VAL A 833 14.29 -13.41 -25.84
CA VAL A 833 13.33 -14.16 -25.02
C VAL A 833 12.40 -15.03 -25.86
N ILE A 834 11.88 -14.51 -26.99
CA ILE A 834 11.06 -15.30 -27.92
C ILE A 834 11.87 -16.42 -28.56
N LYS A 835 13.12 -16.14 -28.96
CA LYS A 835 14.01 -17.15 -29.54
C LYS A 835 14.26 -18.31 -28.57
N LEU A 836 14.55 -18.00 -27.31
CA LEU A 836 14.76 -19.00 -26.26
C LEU A 836 13.46 -19.77 -25.94
N ALA A 837 12.29 -19.12 -26.00
CA ALA A 837 11.02 -19.79 -25.78
C ALA A 837 10.79 -20.90 -26.83
N LYS A 838 11.07 -20.60 -28.11
CA LYS A 838 11.00 -21.59 -29.21
C LYS A 838 11.95 -22.77 -29.00
N GLN A 839 13.19 -22.49 -28.57
CA GLN A 839 14.20 -23.53 -28.32
C GLN A 839 13.80 -24.49 -27.19
N HIS A 840 13.16 -23.97 -26.14
CA HIS A 840 12.69 -24.75 -25.00
C HIS A 840 11.26 -25.29 -25.15
N LYS A 841 10.65 -25.17 -26.34
CA LYS A 841 9.26 -25.58 -26.62
C LYS A 841 8.23 -24.94 -25.68
N VAL A 842 8.50 -23.70 -25.26
CA VAL A 842 7.58 -22.89 -24.46
C VAL A 842 6.72 -22.03 -25.38
N THR A 843 5.41 -22.23 -25.29
CA THR A 843 4.39 -21.44 -25.99
C THR A 843 4.22 -20.08 -25.30
N ALA A 844 5.12 -19.14 -25.58
CA ALA A 844 5.05 -17.77 -25.06
C ALA A 844 4.78 -16.72 -26.15
N GLU A 845 5.22 -16.98 -27.39
CA GLU A 845 5.15 -16.03 -28.50
C GLU A 845 3.74 -15.46 -28.74
N PRO A 846 2.64 -16.24 -28.79
CA PRO A 846 1.31 -15.67 -29.02
C PRO A 846 0.90 -14.65 -27.96
N PHE A 847 1.28 -14.88 -26.70
CA PHE A 847 0.92 -14.01 -25.58
C PHE A 847 1.84 -12.79 -25.51
N LEU A 848 3.15 -12.98 -25.70
CA LEU A 848 4.11 -11.88 -25.67
C LEU A 848 3.96 -10.94 -26.87
N THR A 849 3.58 -11.44 -28.06
CA THR A 849 3.40 -10.61 -29.26
C THR A 849 2.04 -9.94 -29.28
N GLN A 850 0.95 -10.67 -29.06
CA GLN A 850 -0.39 -10.11 -29.24
C GLN A 850 -0.87 -9.36 -27.99
N TRP A 851 -0.71 -9.94 -26.78
CA TRP A 851 -1.32 -9.33 -25.58
C TRP A 851 -0.51 -8.16 -25.02
N ILE A 852 0.80 -8.08 -25.31
CA ILE A 852 1.62 -6.94 -24.91
C ILE A 852 1.43 -5.78 -25.90
N THR A 853 1.52 -6.07 -27.20
CA THR A 853 1.61 -5.00 -28.22
C THR A 853 0.25 -4.49 -28.68
N ASP A 854 -0.76 -5.36 -28.78
CA ASP A 854 -2.06 -5.00 -29.33
C ASP A 854 -3.03 -4.41 -28.30
N ARG A 855 -4.03 -3.70 -28.82
CA ARG A 855 -5.23 -3.24 -28.08
C ARG A 855 -6.35 -4.27 -28.24
N GLY A 856 -7.17 -4.44 -27.21
CA GLY A 856 -8.31 -5.36 -27.22
C GLY A 856 -8.06 -6.68 -26.49
N LEU A 857 -9.10 -7.50 -26.41
CA LEU A 857 -9.09 -8.79 -25.71
C LEU A 857 -9.75 -9.88 -26.58
N PRO A 858 -9.30 -11.15 -26.49
CA PRO A 858 -10.00 -12.27 -27.09
C PRO A 858 -11.43 -12.42 -26.55
N GLY A 859 -12.36 -12.92 -27.36
CA GLY A 859 -13.77 -13.09 -26.98
C GLY A 859 -14.31 -14.43 -27.44
N PHE A 860 -14.75 -15.26 -26.50
CA PHE A 860 -15.10 -16.65 -26.77
C PHE A 860 -16.59 -16.93 -26.63
N MET A 861 -17.10 -17.78 -27.51
CA MET A 861 -18.44 -18.36 -27.46
C MET A 861 -18.30 -19.88 -27.52
N ALA A 862 -19.08 -20.60 -26.72
CA ALA A 862 -18.96 -22.06 -26.63
C ALA A 862 -20.32 -22.76 -26.57
N ARG A 863 -20.37 -24.00 -27.05
CA ARG A 863 -21.56 -24.86 -26.97
C ARG A 863 -21.21 -26.33 -26.82
N PHE A 864 -22.15 -27.10 -26.27
CA PHE A 864 -22.16 -28.55 -26.45
C PHE A 864 -22.72 -28.90 -27.81
N THR A 865 -22.01 -29.75 -28.56
CA THR A 865 -22.43 -30.16 -29.91
C THR A 865 -23.00 -31.57 -29.91
N GLU A 866 -22.27 -32.54 -29.34
CA GLU A 866 -22.65 -33.96 -29.39
C GLU A 866 -22.12 -34.70 -28.17
N ILE A 867 -22.87 -35.67 -27.65
CA ILE A 867 -22.38 -36.66 -26.69
C ILE A 867 -22.72 -38.04 -27.22
N SER A 868 -21.70 -38.79 -27.62
CA SER A 868 -21.84 -40.12 -28.23
C SER A 868 -21.21 -41.19 -27.35
N GLN A 869 -21.80 -42.38 -27.32
CA GLN A 869 -21.17 -43.55 -26.72
C GLN A 869 -20.16 -44.13 -27.73
N ILE A 870 -18.93 -44.39 -27.30
CA ILE A 870 -17.86 -44.96 -28.13
C ILE A 870 -17.58 -46.42 -27.74
N LYS A 871 -16.76 -47.12 -28.53
CA LYS A 871 -16.36 -48.52 -28.24
C LYS A 871 -15.82 -48.67 -26.82
N GLU A 872 -16.20 -49.78 -26.18
CA GLU A 872 -15.73 -50.13 -24.84
C GLU A 872 -14.20 -50.25 -24.81
N ASN A 873 -13.60 -49.92 -23.66
CA ASN A 873 -12.17 -50.17 -23.47
C ASN A 873 -11.90 -51.69 -23.41
N SER A 874 -10.64 -52.11 -23.50
CA SER A 874 -10.20 -53.52 -23.39
C SER A 874 -10.69 -54.24 -22.11
N ASN A 875 -11.15 -53.48 -21.11
CA ASN A 875 -11.67 -53.96 -19.84
C ASN A 875 -13.21 -54.01 -19.77
N GLY A 876 -13.93 -53.86 -20.90
CA GLY A 876 -15.40 -53.93 -20.97
C GLY A 876 -16.14 -52.75 -20.33
N THR A 877 -15.49 -51.59 -20.19
CA THR A 877 -16.10 -50.39 -19.60
C THR A 877 -16.64 -49.46 -20.69
N GLN A 878 -17.89 -49.03 -20.52
CA GLN A 878 -18.52 -48.05 -21.40
C GLN A 878 -17.81 -46.69 -21.34
N ARG A 879 -17.66 -46.02 -22.49
CA ARG A 879 -17.04 -44.70 -22.61
C ARG A 879 -17.93 -43.76 -23.41
N PHE A 880 -17.93 -42.50 -23.03
CA PHE A 880 -18.67 -41.43 -23.68
C PHE A 880 -17.69 -40.39 -24.21
N GLN A 881 -17.91 -39.92 -25.43
CA GLN A 881 -17.20 -38.78 -26.00
C GLN A 881 -18.15 -37.58 -26.06
N SER A 882 -17.75 -36.47 -25.44
CA SER A 882 -18.46 -35.19 -25.48
C SER A 882 -17.70 -34.21 -26.37
N THR A 883 -18.39 -33.60 -27.33
CA THR A 883 -17.83 -32.65 -28.28
C THR A 883 -18.28 -31.23 -27.90
N ILE A 884 -17.32 -30.33 -27.72
CA ILE A 884 -17.53 -28.93 -27.34
C ILE A 884 -16.91 -28.06 -28.44
N ASP A 885 -17.71 -27.22 -29.09
CA ASP A 885 -17.18 -26.20 -30.00
C ASP A 885 -16.90 -24.92 -29.21
N VAL A 886 -15.72 -24.33 -29.42
CA VAL A 886 -15.36 -23.00 -28.92
C VAL A 886 -14.91 -22.13 -30.09
N HIS A 887 -15.61 -21.01 -30.30
CA HIS A 887 -15.33 -20.01 -31.32
C HIS A 887 -14.73 -18.75 -30.69
N ASN A 888 -13.63 -18.26 -31.25
CA ASN A 888 -13.08 -16.95 -30.93
C ASN A 888 -13.60 -15.94 -31.96
N ALA A 889 -14.43 -15.00 -31.52
CA ALA A 889 -15.10 -14.04 -32.40
C ALA A 889 -14.32 -12.71 -32.58
N THR A 890 -13.03 -12.69 -32.22
CA THR A 890 -12.21 -11.48 -32.17
C THR A 890 -10.90 -11.64 -32.96
N PRO A 891 -10.21 -10.54 -33.31
CA PRO A 891 -8.97 -10.58 -34.10
C PRO A 891 -7.73 -11.01 -33.32
N LEU A 892 -7.83 -11.24 -32.01
CA LEU A 892 -6.72 -11.65 -31.15
C LEU A 892 -6.82 -13.11 -30.81
N SER A 893 -5.70 -13.84 -30.85
CA SER A 893 -5.69 -15.23 -30.35
C SER A 893 -5.87 -15.23 -28.85
N GLY A 894 -6.57 -16.24 -28.34
CA GLY A 894 -6.88 -16.34 -26.94
C GLY A 894 -6.60 -17.72 -26.35
N LEU A 895 -6.42 -17.77 -25.04
CA LEU A 895 -6.24 -19.02 -24.29
C LEU A 895 -7.51 -19.36 -23.50
N ILE A 896 -7.91 -20.62 -23.59
CA ILE A 896 -8.92 -21.20 -22.69
C ILE A 896 -8.32 -22.36 -21.90
N THR A 897 -8.70 -22.45 -20.63
CA THR A 897 -8.62 -23.69 -19.86
C THR A 897 -10.03 -24.23 -19.66
N LEU A 898 -10.17 -25.54 -19.55
CA LEU A 898 -11.48 -26.13 -19.31
C LEU A 898 -11.40 -27.27 -18.31
N ARG A 899 -12.46 -27.41 -17.54
CA ARG A 899 -12.64 -28.48 -16.57
C ARG A 899 -14.05 -29.00 -16.64
N TYR A 900 -14.22 -30.30 -16.45
CA TYR A 900 -15.52 -30.93 -16.59
C TYR A 900 -15.89 -31.77 -15.38
N ARG A 901 -17.19 -31.99 -15.19
CA ARG A 901 -17.74 -32.85 -14.16
C ARG A 901 -18.55 -33.97 -14.81
N ASN A 902 -18.31 -35.19 -14.34
CA ASN A 902 -19.10 -36.37 -14.70
C ASN A 902 -20.40 -36.43 -13.90
N ALA A 903 -21.45 -37.01 -14.47
CA ALA A 903 -22.68 -37.26 -13.73
C ALA A 903 -22.41 -38.18 -12.51
N PRO A 904 -23.02 -37.92 -11.34
CA PRO A 904 -22.80 -38.75 -10.16
C PRO A 904 -23.30 -40.18 -10.42
N THR A 905 -22.50 -41.16 -10.02
CA THR A 905 -22.96 -42.54 -9.84
C THR A 905 -24.07 -42.49 -8.79
N TYR A 906 -25.27 -42.96 -9.12
CA TYR A 906 -26.39 -43.05 -8.17
C TYR A 906 -25.90 -43.67 -6.85
N GLY A 907 -25.88 -42.90 -5.75
CA GLY A 907 -25.65 -43.42 -4.39
C GLY A 907 -24.55 -42.79 -3.54
N VAL A 908 -23.67 -41.91 -4.06
CA VAL A 908 -22.65 -41.25 -3.21
C VAL A 908 -22.77 -39.73 -3.31
N VAL A 909 -23.39 -39.12 -2.30
CA VAL A 909 -23.30 -37.68 -2.04
C VAL A 909 -21.90 -37.41 -1.47
N SER A 910 -20.88 -37.29 -2.31
CA SER A 910 -19.64 -36.65 -1.87
C SER A 910 -19.87 -35.14 -1.92
N SER A 911 -19.68 -34.49 -0.77
CA SER A 911 -19.82 -33.04 -0.58
C SER A 911 -18.78 -32.20 -1.33
N VAL A 912 -17.98 -32.81 -2.22
CA VAL A 912 -17.01 -32.13 -3.07
C VAL A 912 -17.04 -32.77 -4.46
N ALA A 913 -17.83 -32.20 -5.37
CA ALA A 913 -17.77 -32.56 -6.77
C ALA A 913 -16.37 -32.21 -7.33
N SER A 914 -15.56 -33.22 -7.67
CA SER A 914 -14.25 -33.01 -8.28
C SER A 914 -14.42 -32.72 -9.78
N TYR A 915 -13.90 -31.58 -10.23
CA TYR A 915 -13.79 -31.26 -11.65
C TYR A 915 -12.47 -31.82 -12.19
N THR A 916 -12.51 -32.47 -13.35
CA THR A 916 -11.32 -32.96 -14.06
C THR A 916 -10.81 -31.85 -14.97
N PRO A 917 -9.55 -31.36 -14.79
CA PRO A 917 -8.95 -30.38 -15.68
C PRO A 917 -8.57 -31.01 -17.02
N VAL A 918 -8.52 -30.19 -18.06
CA VAL A 918 -8.12 -30.57 -19.42
C VAL A 918 -6.97 -29.67 -19.86
N THR A 919 -6.14 -30.15 -20.78
CA THR A 919 -5.02 -29.39 -21.34
C THR A 919 -5.49 -28.05 -21.91
N PRO A 920 -4.80 -26.93 -21.61
CA PRO A 920 -5.16 -25.62 -22.15
C PRO A 920 -5.10 -25.57 -23.67
N ILE A 921 -5.93 -24.72 -24.28
CA ILE A 921 -6.09 -24.64 -25.73
C ILE A 921 -6.02 -23.18 -26.18
N VAL A 922 -5.13 -22.91 -27.13
CA VAL A 922 -5.08 -21.64 -27.85
C VAL A 922 -6.10 -21.69 -28.99
N VAL A 923 -7.01 -20.72 -29.03
CA VAL A 923 -7.98 -20.54 -30.11
C VAL A 923 -7.57 -19.30 -30.92
N PRO A 924 -7.10 -19.47 -32.17
CA PRO A 924 -6.71 -18.36 -33.02
C PRO A 924 -7.85 -17.38 -33.30
N ALA A 925 -7.48 -16.19 -33.76
CA ALA A 925 -8.41 -15.16 -34.20
C ALA A 925 -9.44 -15.70 -35.22
N PHE A 926 -10.72 -15.39 -35.01
CA PHE A 926 -11.84 -15.79 -35.89
C PHE A 926 -11.97 -17.30 -36.18
N GLU A 927 -11.31 -18.16 -35.42
CA GLU A 927 -11.35 -19.61 -35.60
C GLU A 927 -12.25 -20.31 -34.59
N THR A 928 -12.69 -21.52 -34.95
CA THR A 928 -13.43 -22.43 -34.07
C THR A 928 -12.68 -23.73 -33.88
N LYS A 929 -12.51 -24.14 -32.63
CA LYS A 929 -11.95 -25.44 -32.25
C LYS A 929 -13.03 -26.34 -31.66
N SER A 930 -13.05 -27.59 -32.10
CA SER A 930 -13.88 -28.66 -31.56
C SER A 930 -13.04 -29.51 -30.62
N ILE A 931 -13.48 -29.64 -29.38
CA ILE A 931 -12.79 -30.30 -28.27
C ILE A 931 -13.54 -31.58 -27.94
N ASN A 932 -12.88 -32.73 -28.07
CA ASN A 932 -13.46 -34.04 -27.84
C ASN A 932 -12.95 -34.60 -26.50
N LEU A 933 -13.84 -34.68 -25.51
CA LEU A 933 -13.54 -35.19 -24.17
C LEU A 933 -14.08 -36.60 -24.00
N ILE A 934 -13.22 -37.54 -23.59
CA ILE A 934 -13.62 -38.92 -23.35
C ILE A 934 -13.66 -39.19 -21.85
N ALA A 935 -14.80 -39.66 -21.35
CA ALA A 935 -15.00 -40.01 -19.95
C ALA A 935 -15.77 -41.34 -19.81
N ASN A 936 -15.65 -41.98 -18.65
CA ASN A 936 -16.37 -43.24 -18.35
C ASN A 936 -17.87 -42.99 -18.07
N TYR A 937 -18.25 -41.73 -17.84
CA TYR A 937 -19.61 -41.31 -17.61
C TYR A 937 -19.92 -40.09 -18.48
N PRO A 938 -21.20 -39.83 -18.81
CA PRO A 938 -21.58 -38.62 -19.52
C PRO A 938 -21.15 -37.38 -18.74
N ILE A 939 -20.58 -36.40 -19.45
CA ILE A 939 -20.24 -35.09 -18.89
C ILE A 939 -21.52 -34.30 -18.65
N GLU A 940 -21.69 -33.80 -17.43
CA GLU A 940 -22.87 -33.04 -16.99
C GLU A 940 -22.65 -31.53 -17.12
N ALA A 941 -21.43 -31.09 -16.77
CA ALA A 941 -21.07 -29.69 -16.77
C ALA A 941 -19.63 -29.53 -17.27
N VAL A 942 -19.41 -28.49 -18.07
CA VAL A 942 -18.09 -28.01 -18.48
C VAL A 942 -17.98 -26.55 -18.06
N ILE A 943 -16.89 -26.21 -17.39
CA ILE A 943 -16.51 -24.84 -17.08
C ILE A 943 -15.32 -24.51 -17.95
N ILE A 944 -15.50 -23.56 -18.85
CA ILE A 944 -14.41 -22.98 -19.65
C ILE A 944 -13.99 -21.69 -18.95
N ASN A 945 -12.71 -21.55 -18.67
CA ASN A 945 -12.10 -20.37 -18.09
C ASN A 945 -11.27 -19.67 -19.19
N PRO A 946 -11.78 -18.57 -19.75
CA PRO A 946 -11.06 -17.83 -20.77
C PRO A 946 -10.12 -16.80 -20.14
N HIS A 947 -8.85 -16.80 -20.55
CA HIS A 947 -7.81 -15.94 -19.99
C HIS A 947 -7.79 -14.59 -20.70
N LEU A 948 -7.59 -13.51 -19.92
CA LEU A 948 -7.48 -12.12 -20.39
C LEU A 948 -8.44 -11.82 -21.55
N SER A 949 -9.76 -12.00 -21.32
CA SER A 949 -10.77 -12.03 -22.38
C SER A 949 -11.93 -11.06 -22.13
N LEU A 950 -12.67 -10.72 -23.20
CA LEU A 950 -13.94 -9.98 -23.13
C LEU A 950 -14.99 -10.69 -22.28
N ASN A 951 -14.87 -12.01 -22.06
CA ASN A 951 -15.81 -12.75 -21.22
C ASN A 951 -15.72 -12.37 -19.74
N ARG A 952 -14.52 -11.96 -19.26
CA ARG A 952 -14.16 -11.57 -17.87
C ARG A 952 -14.47 -12.59 -16.76
N THR A 953 -15.21 -13.65 -17.08
CA THR A 953 -15.73 -14.67 -16.16
C THR A 953 -15.75 -16.04 -16.86
N ASN A 954 -15.94 -17.10 -16.08
CA ASN A 954 -16.04 -18.46 -16.63
C ASN A 954 -17.30 -18.62 -17.48
N ILE A 955 -17.18 -19.34 -18.60
CA ILE A 955 -18.31 -19.80 -19.41
C ILE A 955 -18.77 -21.14 -18.85
N TYR A 956 -20.01 -21.19 -18.39
CA TYR A 956 -20.64 -22.40 -17.85
C TYR A 956 -21.50 -23.06 -18.92
N LEU A 957 -21.12 -24.27 -19.32
CA LEU A 957 -21.92 -25.14 -20.15
C LEU A 957 -22.54 -26.20 -19.25
N LEU A 958 -23.85 -26.07 -18.99
CA LEU A 958 -24.63 -27.02 -18.22
C LEU A 958 -25.50 -27.83 -19.18
N LYS A 959 -25.45 -29.16 -19.07
CA LYS A 959 -26.24 -30.04 -19.93
C LYS A 959 -27.73 -29.99 -19.55
N GLN A 960 -28.58 -29.90 -20.57
CA GLN A 960 -29.96 -30.37 -20.50
C GLN A 960 -29.98 -31.80 -21.07
N TYR A 961 -30.36 -32.79 -20.28
CA TYR A 961 -30.36 -34.20 -20.70
C TYR A 961 -31.35 -34.43 -21.86
N LYS A 962 -30.84 -34.53 -23.10
CA LYS A 962 -31.49 -35.31 -24.16
C LYS A 962 -30.55 -36.43 -24.55
N HIS A 963 -30.94 -37.66 -24.18
CA HIS A 963 -30.24 -38.86 -24.59
C HIS A 963 -30.54 -39.07 -26.07
N THR A 964 -29.55 -38.86 -26.95
CA THR A 964 -29.68 -39.32 -28.34
C THR A 964 -29.55 -40.84 -28.29
N GLN A 965 -30.68 -41.55 -28.22
CA GLN A 965 -30.69 -42.99 -28.43
C GLN A 965 -30.44 -43.25 -29.93
N GLY A 966 -29.36 -43.97 -30.22
CA GLY A 966 -29.12 -44.53 -31.54
C GLY A 966 -27.79 -44.12 -32.18
N GLN A 967 -26.71 -44.77 -31.77
CA GLN A 967 -25.77 -45.48 -32.67
C GLN A 967 -24.56 -45.92 -31.84
N ALA A 968 -24.44 -47.23 -31.67
CA ALA A 968 -23.29 -47.86 -31.05
C ALA A 968 -22.10 -47.82 -32.02
N SER A 969 -20.90 -47.59 -31.48
CA SER A 969 -19.60 -47.93 -32.07
C SER A 969 -19.02 -46.93 -33.09
N LEU A 970 -18.90 -45.65 -32.71
CA LEU A 970 -18.00 -44.71 -33.39
C LEU A 970 -16.57 -44.85 -32.84
N ASP A 971 -15.58 -44.77 -33.73
CA ASP A 971 -14.18 -44.62 -33.33
C ASP A 971 -13.95 -43.24 -32.68
N PRO A 972 -13.10 -43.13 -31.65
CA PRO A 972 -12.88 -41.88 -30.94
C PRO A 972 -12.29 -40.81 -31.89
N LYS A 973 -12.87 -39.61 -31.87
CA LYS A 973 -12.32 -38.46 -32.62
C LYS A 973 -11.06 -37.94 -31.89
N PRO A 974 -10.09 -37.34 -32.61
CA PRO A 974 -8.94 -36.68 -31.99
C PRO A 974 -9.37 -35.63 -30.97
N PHE A 975 -8.57 -35.43 -29.92
CA PHE A 975 -8.86 -34.48 -28.84
C PHE A 975 -9.22 -33.07 -29.34
N LEU A 976 -8.53 -32.58 -30.37
CA LEU A 976 -8.73 -31.25 -30.93
C LEU A 976 -8.88 -31.33 -32.45
N LEU A 977 -9.90 -30.65 -32.99
CA LEU A 977 -10.16 -30.51 -34.43
C LEU A 977 -10.55 -29.06 -34.75
N SER A 978 -10.36 -28.64 -36.01
CA SER A 978 -10.98 -27.39 -36.49
C SER A 978 -12.45 -27.62 -36.79
N SER A 979 -13.29 -26.66 -36.43
CA SER A 979 -14.74 -26.67 -36.66
C SER A 979 -15.13 -25.51 -37.58
N LYS A 980 -16.18 -25.69 -38.39
CA LYS A 980 -16.76 -24.62 -39.21
C LYS A 980 -17.92 -23.91 -38.50
N TRP A 981 -18.21 -24.26 -37.25
CA TRP A 981 -19.28 -23.60 -36.50
C TRP A 981 -18.95 -22.13 -36.29
N ILE A 982 -19.86 -21.28 -36.75
CA ILE A 982 -19.91 -19.85 -36.44
C ILE A 982 -21.25 -19.64 -35.70
N PRO A 983 -21.25 -18.95 -34.54
CA PRO A 983 -22.50 -18.58 -33.87
C PRO A 983 -23.37 -17.76 -34.82
N VAL A 984 -24.59 -18.23 -35.09
CA VAL A 984 -25.59 -17.49 -35.89
C VAL A 984 -26.67 -17.00 -34.94
N GLU A 985 -26.83 -15.69 -34.83
CA GLU A 985 -27.95 -15.09 -34.11
C GLU A 985 -29.19 -15.10 -35.01
N SER A 986 -30.32 -15.55 -34.46
CA SER A 986 -31.59 -15.67 -35.19
C SER A 986 -32.32 -14.32 -35.21
N GLY A 987 -31.75 -13.31 -35.85
CA GLY A 987 -32.30 -11.96 -35.90
C GLY A 987 -31.30 -10.90 -35.42
N ILE A 988 -31.79 -9.67 -35.22
CA ILE A 988 -30.99 -8.55 -34.73
C ILE A 988 -31.13 -8.52 -33.21
N VAL A 989 -30.10 -8.94 -32.49
CA VAL A 989 -30.06 -8.88 -31.02
C VAL A 989 -29.23 -7.69 -30.59
N ILE A 990 -29.71 -6.94 -29.60
CA ILE A 990 -28.99 -5.81 -29.00
C ILE A 990 -28.98 -6.00 -27.49
N ASP A 991 -27.78 -6.11 -26.95
CA ASP A 991 -27.45 -6.39 -25.56
C ASP A 991 -27.05 -5.13 -24.78
N ASP A 992 -26.98 -5.22 -23.45
CA ASP A 992 -26.72 -4.08 -22.56
C ASP A 992 -25.34 -3.42 -22.72
N LEU A 993 -24.42 -4.12 -23.40
CA LEU A 993 -23.05 -3.70 -23.68
C LEU A 993 -22.84 -3.19 -25.12
N ASP A 994 -23.85 -3.29 -25.99
CA ASP A 994 -23.73 -2.84 -27.37
C ASP A 994 -23.77 -1.31 -27.49
N SER A 995 -23.08 -0.75 -28.50
CA SER A 995 -23.03 0.71 -28.72
C SER A 995 -24.40 1.34 -29.00
N ASP A 996 -25.37 0.54 -29.44
CA ASP A 996 -26.74 0.96 -29.69
C ASP A 996 -27.64 0.94 -28.45
N PHE A 997 -27.10 0.47 -27.32
CA PHE A 997 -27.73 0.55 -26.00
C PHE A 997 -27.27 1.81 -25.26
N SER A 998 -28.21 2.66 -24.85
CA SER A 998 -27.90 3.91 -24.16
C SER A 998 -28.89 4.20 -23.04
N PHE A 999 -28.46 4.90 -22.00
CA PHE A 999 -29.32 5.30 -20.90
C PHE A 999 -29.20 6.80 -20.63
N SER A 1000 -30.27 7.37 -20.09
CA SER A 1000 -30.36 8.77 -19.68
C SER A 1000 -30.83 8.84 -18.23
N GLN A 1001 -30.29 9.80 -17.49
CA GLN A 1001 -30.61 10.06 -16.08
C GLN A 1001 -30.38 11.55 -15.75
N PRO A 1002 -30.93 12.08 -14.64
CA PRO A 1002 -30.75 13.48 -14.25
C PRO A 1002 -29.27 13.83 -14.01
N ARG A 1003 -28.78 14.97 -14.53
CA ARG A 1003 -27.37 15.43 -14.40
C ARG A 1003 -26.83 15.50 -12.95
N ASN A 1004 -27.69 15.54 -11.93
CA ASN A 1004 -27.34 15.79 -10.53
C ASN A 1004 -27.56 14.61 -9.56
N SER A 1005 -27.96 13.41 -10.01
CA SER A 1005 -28.28 12.30 -9.09
C SER A 1005 -27.06 11.75 -8.34
N PHE A 1006 -25.88 11.76 -8.97
CA PHE A 1006 -24.68 11.12 -8.41
C PHE A 1006 -23.79 12.07 -7.58
N ALA A 1007 -23.47 13.26 -8.11
CA ALA A 1007 -22.45 14.14 -7.53
C ALA A 1007 -22.89 14.86 -6.23
N LEU A 1008 -24.18 15.18 -6.08
CA LEU A 1008 -24.70 15.94 -4.93
C LEU A 1008 -25.09 15.06 -3.73
N ASN A 1009 -25.49 13.81 -3.95
CA ASN A 1009 -25.88 12.90 -2.88
C ASN A 1009 -24.68 12.21 -2.19
N HIS A 1010 -23.53 12.10 -2.89
CA HIS A 1010 -22.27 11.70 -2.26
C HIS A 1010 -21.79 12.69 -1.19
N VAL A 1011 -22.12 13.98 -1.33
CA VAL A 1011 -21.73 15.03 -0.37
C VAL A 1011 -22.78 15.22 0.73
N LYS A 1012 -24.08 15.07 0.42
CA LYS A 1012 -25.17 15.44 1.35
C LYS A 1012 -25.51 14.42 2.45
N GLN A 1013 -25.14 13.14 2.32
CA GLN A 1013 -25.37 12.12 3.37
C GLN A 1013 -24.13 11.79 4.21
N ILE A 1014 -23.08 12.59 4.09
CA ILE A 1014 -21.96 12.56 5.01
C ILE A 1014 -22.40 13.31 6.26
N GLY A 1015 -22.99 12.60 7.24
CA GLY A 1015 -23.21 13.19 8.56
C GLY A 1015 -21.91 13.81 9.11
N PRO A 1016 -21.95 14.85 9.95
CA PRO A 1016 -20.76 15.58 10.39
C PRO A 1016 -19.67 14.67 10.98
N MET A 1017 -20.06 13.56 11.62
CA MET A 1017 -19.13 12.53 12.09
C MET A 1017 -18.37 11.82 10.94
N LYS A 1018 -19.02 11.50 9.80
CA LYS A 1018 -18.34 10.82 8.68
C LYS A 1018 -17.37 11.74 7.91
N TRP A 1019 -17.62 13.05 7.95
CA TRP A 1019 -16.77 14.06 7.31
C TRP A 1019 -15.50 14.31 8.14
N VAL A 1020 -15.63 14.41 9.47
CA VAL A 1020 -14.50 14.62 10.41
C VAL A 1020 -13.48 13.47 10.36
N PHE A 1021 -13.90 12.25 10.04
CA PHE A 1021 -13.01 11.08 9.96
C PHE A 1021 -12.62 10.66 8.52
N GLY A 1022 -12.96 11.45 7.49
CA GLY A 1022 -12.47 11.23 6.12
C GLY A 1022 -12.93 9.94 5.45
N PHE A 1023 -14.19 9.52 5.66
CA PHE A 1023 -14.72 8.27 5.12
C PHE A 1023 -15.40 8.44 3.75
N GLN A 1024 -14.68 8.28 2.64
CA GLN A 1024 -15.26 8.08 1.30
C GLN A 1024 -15.23 6.59 0.91
N GLN A 1025 -16.18 6.14 0.08
CA GLN A 1025 -16.26 4.78 -0.48
C GLN A 1025 -16.04 4.87 -1.98
N GLN A 1026 -15.09 4.10 -2.53
CA GLN A 1026 -14.92 4.00 -3.98
C GLN A 1026 -15.87 2.94 -4.56
N LEU A 1027 -16.62 3.30 -5.60
CA LEU A 1027 -17.45 2.37 -6.37
C LEU A 1027 -16.63 1.79 -7.54
N ASP A 1028 -16.79 0.50 -7.82
CA ASP A 1028 -16.28 -0.10 -9.06
C ASP A 1028 -17.26 0.15 -10.21
N TYR A 1029 -16.75 0.25 -11.43
CA TYR A 1029 -17.52 0.57 -12.62
C TYR A 1029 -17.26 -0.47 -13.71
N ASP A 1030 -18.33 -0.89 -14.40
CA ASP A 1030 -18.26 -1.66 -15.63
C ASP A 1030 -18.89 -0.83 -16.74
N SER A 1031 -18.12 -0.48 -17.77
CA SER A 1031 -18.53 0.30 -18.95
C SER A 1031 -19.34 1.54 -18.55
N ALA A 1032 -18.77 2.34 -17.64
CA ALA A 1032 -19.30 3.58 -17.07
C ALA A 1032 -20.51 3.48 -16.13
N LEU A 1033 -20.96 2.28 -15.76
CA LEU A 1033 -22.00 2.07 -14.75
C LEU A 1033 -21.41 1.47 -13.47
N PRO A 1034 -21.83 1.91 -12.27
CA PRO A 1034 -21.39 1.28 -11.03
C PRO A 1034 -21.86 -0.18 -10.98
N THR A 1035 -21.04 -1.07 -10.41
CA THR A 1035 -21.38 -2.49 -10.25
C THR A 1035 -21.84 -2.80 -8.82
N ILE A 1036 -22.67 -3.84 -8.67
CA ILE A 1036 -23.00 -4.42 -7.36
C ILE A 1036 -22.40 -5.82 -7.32
N ASP A 1037 -21.46 -6.05 -6.40
CA ASP A 1037 -21.00 -7.39 -6.15
C ASP A 1037 -22.01 -8.15 -5.27
N THR A 1038 -22.31 -9.38 -5.67
CA THR A 1038 -23.33 -10.22 -5.02
C THR A 1038 -22.93 -10.69 -3.62
N ILE A 1039 -21.66 -10.51 -3.26
CA ILE A 1039 -21.07 -10.88 -1.97
C ILE A 1039 -21.13 -9.68 -1.01
N GLY A 1040 -22.35 -9.28 -0.64
CA GLY A 1040 -22.62 -8.57 0.61
C GLY A 1040 -22.46 -7.04 0.64
N THR A 1041 -23.59 -6.36 0.84
CA THR A 1041 -23.74 -5.08 1.57
C THR A 1041 -23.30 -3.76 0.93
N GLN A 1042 -22.98 -3.69 -0.36
CA GLN A 1042 -22.88 -2.39 -1.04
C GLN A 1042 -24.28 -1.80 -1.26
N GLN A 1043 -24.68 -0.82 -0.43
CA GLN A 1043 -25.85 0.01 -0.69
C GLN A 1043 -25.49 1.00 -1.81
N VAL A 1044 -25.56 0.57 -3.07
CA VAL A 1044 -25.54 1.50 -4.20
C VAL A 1044 -26.74 2.43 -4.08
N HIS A 1045 -26.52 3.71 -4.38
CA HIS A 1045 -27.55 4.76 -4.29
C HIS A 1045 -28.77 4.36 -5.14
N ARG A 1046 -29.95 4.34 -4.51
CA ARG A 1046 -31.19 3.80 -5.10
C ARG A 1046 -31.72 4.56 -6.32
N ASP A 1047 -31.10 5.68 -6.70
CA ASP A 1047 -31.62 6.64 -7.68
C ASP A 1047 -30.71 6.77 -8.93
N SER A 1048 -29.93 5.75 -9.28
CA SER A 1048 -29.06 5.75 -10.48
C SER A 1048 -28.93 4.36 -11.09
N TRP A 1049 -28.67 4.29 -12.40
CA TRP A 1049 -28.45 3.02 -13.10
C TRP A 1049 -27.17 2.33 -12.59
N TYR A 1050 -27.23 1.01 -12.46
CA TYR A 1050 -26.10 0.16 -12.10
C TYR A 1050 -26.11 -1.13 -12.90
N ARG A 1051 -24.97 -1.81 -13.02
CA ARG A 1051 -24.81 -3.06 -13.76
C ARG A 1051 -24.72 -4.26 -12.81
N VAL A 1052 -25.37 -5.36 -13.18
CA VAL A 1052 -25.40 -6.61 -12.42
C VAL A 1052 -24.93 -7.75 -13.32
N SER A 1053 -24.03 -8.58 -12.80
CA SER A 1053 -23.61 -9.83 -13.46
C SER A 1053 -24.51 -10.99 -13.04
N SER A 1054 -25.01 -11.76 -14.00
CA SER A 1054 -25.84 -12.94 -13.75
C SER A 1054 -25.63 -14.00 -14.80
N LEU A 1055 -25.40 -15.26 -14.38
CA LEU A 1055 -25.29 -16.41 -15.28
C LEU A 1055 -26.52 -16.63 -16.16
N ARG A 1056 -27.69 -16.05 -15.81
CA ARG A 1056 -28.94 -16.16 -16.58
C ARG A 1056 -29.32 -14.89 -17.35
N ALA A 1057 -28.44 -13.90 -17.41
CA ALA A 1057 -28.61 -12.75 -18.31
C ALA A 1057 -28.22 -13.12 -19.75
N PHE A 1058 -28.71 -12.35 -20.71
CA PHE A 1058 -28.23 -12.43 -22.09
C PHE A 1058 -26.84 -11.79 -22.16
N GLY A 1059 -26.11 -12.08 -23.25
CA GLY A 1059 -24.73 -11.67 -23.36
C GLY A 1059 -23.96 -12.43 -24.40
N ARG A 1060 -23.39 -11.73 -25.38
CA ARG A 1060 -22.51 -12.35 -26.38
C ARG A 1060 -21.24 -12.92 -25.75
N PHE A 1061 -20.58 -12.12 -24.90
CA PHE A 1061 -19.38 -12.52 -24.16
C PHE A 1061 -19.57 -12.47 -22.64
N ARG A 1062 -20.27 -11.44 -22.16
CA ARG A 1062 -20.53 -11.15 -20.74
C ARG A 1062 -22.02 -11.24 -20.48
N ARG A 1063 -22.43 -11.91 -19.40
CA ARG A 1063 -23.83 -12.04 -19.04
C ARG A 1063 -24.20 -10.99 -18.00
N THR A 1064 -24.59 -9.81 -18.48
CA THR A 1064 -24.87 -8.63 -17.65
C THR A 1064 -26.24 -8.07 -17.96
N PHE A 1065 -26.77 -7.26 -17.05
CA PHE A 1065 -27.94 -6.43 -17.29
C PHE A 1065 -27.83 -5.15 -16.48
N VAL A 1066 -28.58 -4.12 -16.87
CA VAL A 1066 -28.66 -2.85 -16.12
C VAL A 1066 -29.92 -2.80 -15.28
N ALA A 1067 -29.81 -2.25 -14.08
CA ALA A 1067 -30.90 -2.11 -13.15
C ALA A 1067 -30.97 -0.72 -12.50
N LEU A 1068 -32.15 -0.38 -11.98
CA LEU A 1068 -32.44 0.86 -11.26
C LEU A 1068 -33.45 0.56 -10.15
N ASP A 1069 -33.19 0.96 -8.91
CA ASP A 1069 -34.08 0.66 -7.77
C ASP A 1069 -35.29 1.61 -7.67
N ARG A 1070 -35.07 2.90 -7.92
CA ARG A 1070 -36.10 3.95 -7.90
C ARG A 1070 -36.09 4.75 -9.18
N PHE A 1071 -37.24 4.74 -9.82
CA PHE A 1071 -37.44 5.39 -11.10
C PHE A 1071 -37.90 6.84 -10.94
N THR A 1072 -37.50 7.69 -11.90
CA THR A 1072 -38.14 8.99 -12.17
C THR A 1072 -38.34 9.13 -13.68
N PRO A 1073 -39.28 9.95 -14.18
CA PRO A 1073 -39.55 10.11 -15.63
C PRO A 1073 -38.34 10.54 -16.48
N GLN A 1074 -37.26 11.00 -15.84
CA GLN A 1074 -36.01 11.40 -16.49
C GLN A 1074 -35.05 10.21 -16.71
N HIS A 1075 -35.31 9.05 -16.08
CA HIS A 1075 -34.56 7.82 -16.31
C HIS A 1075 -35.13 7.11 -17.53
N LYS A 1076 -34.33 6.88 -18.57
CA LYS A 1076 -34.78 6.12 -19.75
C LYS A 1076 -33.65 5.28 -20.30
N VAL A 1077 -33.96 4.08 -20.77
CA VAL A 1077 -33.08 3.30 -21.63
C VAL A 1077 -33.55 3.44 -23.07
N SER A 1078 -32.63 3.60 -24.01
CA SER A 1078 -32.89 3.74 -25.44
C SER A 1078 -32.01 2.75 -26.18
N ILE A 1079 -32.66 1.82 -26.89
CA ILE A 1079 -32.02 0.78 -27.68
C ILE A 1079 -32.32 1.04 -29.17
N ARG A 1080 -31.30 1.03 -30.03
CA ARG A 1080 -31.44 1.32 -31.47
C ARG A 1080 -31.12 0.09 -32.32
N ALA A 1081 -31.96 -0.19 -33.32
CA ALA A 1081 -31.75 -1.29 -34.26
C ALA A 1081 -31.79 -0.77 -35.69
N GLU A 1082 -30.99 -1.32 -36.58
CA GLU A 1082 -31.10 -1.08 -38.03
C GLU A 1082 -31.82 -2.25 -38.71
N ILE A 1083 -33.04 -2.00 -39.16
CA ILE A 1083 -33.86 -3.00 -39.83
C ILE A 1083 -33.44 -3.08 -41.31
N PRO A 1084 -32.93 -4.21 -41.80
CA PRO A 1084 -32.36 -4.32 -43.14
C PRO A 1084 -33.45 -4.23 -44.22
N THR A 1085 -34.60 -4.85 -44.00
CA THR A 1085 -35.69 -4.95 -44.98
C THR A 1085 -37.03 -4.57 -44.37
N SER A 1086 -37.85 -3.87 -45.17
CA SER A 1086 -39.22 -3.56 -44.80
C SER A 1086 -40.05 -4.84 -44.65
N GLY A 1087 -40.82 -4.97 -43.58
CA GLY A 1087 -41.60 -6.17 -43.31
C GLY A 1087 -42.21 -6.21 -41.91
N THR A 1088 -42.80 -7.35 -41.55
CA THR A 1088 -43.29 -7.59 -40.18
C THR A 1088 -42.17 -8.19 -39.34
N TRP A 1089 -41.80 -7.50 -38.27
CA TRP A 1089 -40.74 -7.90 -37.34
C TRP A 1089 -41.32 -8.11 -35.95
N MET A 1090 -40.91 -9.20 -35.29
CA MET A 1090 -41.29 -9.53 -33.93
C MET A 1090 -40.25 -8.99 -32.95
N LEU A 1091 -40.69 -8.22 -31.97
CA LEU A 1091 -39.87 -7.78 -30.84
C LEU A 1091 -39.98 -8.79 -29.69
N GLN A 1092 -38.84 -9.23 -29.20
CA GLN A 1092 -38.72 -10.05 -28.00
C GLN A 1092 -37.87 -9.31 -26.95
N TYR A 1093 -38.17 -9.55 -25.68
CA TYR A 1093 -37.50 -8.97 -24.53
C TYR A 1093 -36.91 -10.08 -23.65
N HIS A 1094 -35.63 -9.97 -23.29
CA HIS A 1094 -34.99 -10.92 -22.41
C HIS A 1094 -35.15 -10.52 -20.94
N LEU A 1095 -35.67 -11.41 -20.11
CA LEU A 1095 -35.79 -11.20 -18.66
C LEU A 1095 -34.82 -12.14 -17.90
N PRO A 1096 -33.74 -11.62 -17.28
CA PRO A 1096 -32.79 -12.44 -16.53
C PRO A 1096 -33.43 -13.00 -15.26
N SER A 1097 -32.93 -14.13 -14.75
CA SER A 1097 -33.26 -14.56 -13.38
C SER A 1097 -32.27 -13.93 -12.38
N THR A 1098 -32.76 -13.29 -11.34
CA THR A 1098 -31.92 -12.76 -10.26
C THR A 1098 -31.74 -13.81 -9.17
N ALA A 1099 -30.51 -14.03 -8.69
CA ALA A 1099 -30.23 -14.92 -7.56
C ALA A 1099 -30.64 -14.29 -6.20
N SER A 1100 -30.94 -12.99 -6.18
CA SER A 1100 -31.28 -12.23 -4.98
C SER A 1100 -32.79 -11.99 -4.85
N ASN A 1101 -33.32 -12.21 -3.65
CA ASN A 1101 -34.66 -11.78 -3.21
C ASN A 1101 -34.91 -10.26 -3.31
N LEU A 1102 -33.93 -9.47 -3.75
CA LEU A 1102 -34.00 -8.00 -3.88
C LEU A 1102 -35.15 -7.53 -4.79
N PHE A 1103 -35.55 -8.34 -5.78
CA PHE A 1103 -36.54 -7.96 -6.80
C PHE A 1103 -37.82 -8.80 -6.80
N ASP A 1104 -37.89 -9.89 -6.04
CA ASP A 1104 -38.98 -10.89 -6.15
C ASP A 1104 -40.29 -10.47 -5.45
N ASN A 1105 -40.37 -9.28 -4.82
CA ASN A 1105 -41.50 -8.86 -3.97
C ASN A 1105 -42.21 -7.54 -4.36
N LYS A 1106 -42.01 -7.00 -5.57
CA LYS A 1106 -42.66 -5.75 -6.01
C LYS A 1106 -43.22 -5.85 -7.43
N SER A 1107 -44.41 -5.28 -7.64
CA SER A 1107 -45.03 -5.21 -8.97
C SER A 1107 -44.20 -4.36 -9.91
N ASN A 1108 -43.69 -4.97 -10.98
CA ASN A 1108 -42.74 -4.35 -11.89
C ASN A 1108 -43.35 -4.15 -13.27
N THR A 1109 -43.95 -2.98 -13.53
CA THR A 1109 -44.50 -2.63 -14.85
C THR A 1109 -43.62 -1.59 -15.55
N ILE A 1110 -43.21 -1.90 -16.78
CA ILE A 1110 -42.41 -1.01 -17.65
C ILE A 1110 -43.25 -0.52 -18.84
N GLN A 1111 -42.87 0.62 -19.40
CA GLN A 1111 -43.43 1.21 -20.61
C GLN A 1111 -42.38 1.17 -21.72
N LEU A 1112 -42.72 0.50 -22.83
CA LEU A 1112 -41.91 0.38 -24.04
C LEU A 1112 -42.45 1.31 -25.13
N ASN A 1113 -41.70 2.31 -25.57
CA ASN A 1113 -42.05 3.17 -26.69
C ASN A 1113 -41.19 2.83 -27.91
N ILE A 1114 -41.82 2.34 -28.97
CA ILE A 1114 -41.18 1.91 -30.21
C ILE A 1114 -41.38 3.01 -31.24
N ASN A 1115 -40.29 3.64 -31.68
CA ASN A 1115 -40.28 4.76 -32.60
C ASN A 1115 -39.48 4.41 -33.87
N SER A 1116 -40.14 4.52 -35.02
CA SER A 1116 -39.55 4.46 -36.36
C SER A 1116 -40.08 5.62 -37.20
N LYS A 1117 -39.65 5.76 -38.46
CA LYS A 1117 -40.16 6.82 -39.36
C LYS A 1117 -41.69 6.79 -39.52
N GLU A 1118 -42.30 5.61 -39.42
CA GLU A 1118 -43.72 5.39 -39.72
C GLU A 1118 -44.53 4.88 -38.51
N VAL A 1119 -43.86 4.45 -37.43
CA VAL A 1119 -44.50 3.80 -36.28
C VAL A 1119 -44.06 4.47 -34.98
N HIS A 1120 -45.03 4.95 -34.20
CA HIS A 1120 -44.82 5.44 -32.83
C HIS A 1120 -45.83 4.73 -31.92
N ILE A 1121 -45.40 3.70 -31.19
CA ILE A 1121 -46.26 2.86 -30.37
C ILE A 1121 -45.73 2.81 -28.93
N GLY A 1122 -46.58 3.15 -27.96
CA GLY A 1122 -46.33 2.90 -26.54
C GLY A 1122 -47.04 1.62 -26.08
N LYS A 1123 -46.32 0.68 -25.47
CA LYS A 1123 -46.86 -0.55 -24.90
C LYS A 1123 -46.43 -0.73 -23.45
N GLN A 1124 -47.40 -0.90 -22.56
CA GLN A 1124 -47.15 -1.22 -21.16
C GLN A 1124 -46.99 -2.74 -20.99
N VAL A 1125 -45.98 -3.15 -20.22
CA VAL A 1125 -45.61 -4.57 -20.06
C VAL A 1125 -45.32 -4.86 -18.59
N SER A 1126 -46.00 -5.87 -18.04
CA SER A 1126 -45.75 -6.35 -16.67
C SER A 1126 -44.67 -7.43 -16.67
N LEU A 1127 -43.56 -7.16 -15.97
CA LEU A 1127 -42.46 -8.11 -15.82
C LEU A 1127 -42.85 -9.32 -14.96
N ASP A 1128 -43.85 -9.18 -14.08
CA ASP A 1128 -44.34 -10.28 -13.24
C ASP A 1128 -45.03 -11.38 -14.07
N SER A 1129 -45.56 -11.01 -15.24
CA SER A 1129 -46.23 -11.94 -16.17
C SER A 1129 -45.28 -12.62 -17.16
N MET A 1130 -44.01 -12.25 -17.16
CA MET A 1130 -43.00 -12.79 -18.05
C MET A 1130 -42.30 -14.02 -17.46
N THR A 1131 -41.91 -14.94 -18.33
CA THR A 1131 -41.03 -16.05 -17.95
C THR A 1131 -39.57 -15.61 -18.00
N ARG A 1132 -38.67 -16.25 -17.24
CA ARG A 1132 -37.24 -15.97 -17.36
C ARG A 1132 -36.75 -16.40 -18.74
N GLY A 1133 -35.97 -15.55 -19.41
CA GLY A 1133 -35.53 -15.74 -20.80
C GLY A 1133 -36.25 -14.83 -21.80
N TRP A 1134 -36.33 -15.26 -23.07
CA TRP A 1134 -36.94 -14.50 -24.16
C TRP A 1134 -38.47 -14.52 -24.10
N ASN A 1135 -39.09 -13.33 -24.01
CA ASN A 1135 -40.53 -13.14 -24.01
C ASN A 1135 -40.98 -12.35 -25.25
N GLN A 1136 -42.05 -12.79 -25.90
CA GLN A 1136 -42.61 -12.06 -27.04
C GLN A 1136 -43.34 -10.81 -26.58
N ILE A 1137 -42.95 -9.65 -27.11
CA ILE A 1137 -43.62 -8.37 -26.85
C ILE A 1137 -44.71 -8.13 -27.89
N GLY A 1138 -44.41 -8.31 -29.18
CA GLY A 1138 -45.38 -8.12 -30.26
C GLY A 1138 -44.74 -8.08 -31.63
N SER A 1139 -45.57 -8.07 -32.68
CA SER A 1139 -45.15 -7.96 -34.08
C SER A 1139 -45.50 -6.57 -34.63
N PHE A 1140 -44.56 -5.97 -35.34
CA PHE A 1140 -44.62 -4.59 -35.82
C PHE A 1140 -44.25 -4.55 -37.30
N LYS A 1141 -45.03 -3.82 -38.11
CA LYS A 1141 -44.70 -3.57 -39.51
C LYS A 1141 -43.73 -2.39 -39.58
N LEU A 1142 -42.48 -2.65 -39.95
CA LEU A 1142 -41.39 -1.67 -39.94
C LEU A 1142 -40.85 -1.49 -41.35
N SER A 1143 -40.54 -0.25 -41.73
CA SER A 1143 -39.75 0.03 -42.94
C SER A 1143 -38.26 -0.18 -42.67
N SER A 1144 -37.50 -0.46 -43.73
CA SER A 1144 -36.04 -0.53 -43.68
C SER A 1144 -35.47 0.79 -43.13
N GLY A 1145 -34.54 0.67 -42.18
CA GLY A 1145 -33.90 1.80 -41.49
C GLY A 1145 -33.90 1.69 -39.98
N ARG A 1146 -33.58 2.79 -39.29
CA ARG A 1146 -33.40 2.81 -37.83
C ARG A 1146 -34.73 2.78 -37.07
N VAL A 1147 -34.78 1.93 -36.05
CA VAL A 1147 -35.87 1.81 -35.08
C VAL A 1147 -35.30 2.00 -33.67
N LYS A 1148 -36.02 2.73 -32.83
CA LYS A 1148 -35.63 3.04 -31.44
C LYS A 1148 -36.68 2.49 -30.48
N VAL A 1149 -36.24 1.69 -29.51
CA VAL A 1149 -37.07 1.22 -28.39
C VAL A 1149 -36.65 1.98 -27.14
N GLU A 1150 -37.55 2.77 -26.57
CA GLU A 1150 -37.34 3.46 -25.29
C GLU A 1150 -38.05 2.73 -24.16
N ILE A 1151 -37.34 2.45 -23.07
CA ILE A 1151 -37.85 1.76 -21.89
C ILE A 1151 -37.89 2.73 -20.72
N THR A 1152 -39.05 2.85 -20.08
CA THR A 1152 -39.29 3.73 -18.93
C THR A 1152 -40.12 3.02 -17.86
N GLY A 1153 -40.00 3.45 -16.60
CA GLY A 1153 -40.82 2.95 -15.51
C GLY A 1153 -42.20 3.60 -15.47
N THR A 1154 -43.14 2.93 -14.81
CA THR A 1154 -44.51 3.44 -14.63
C THR A 1154 -44.78 4.01 -13.24
N SER A 1155 -43.93 3.70 -12.24
CA SER A 1155 -44.04 4.20 -10.86
C SER A 1155 -42.68 4.48 -10.22
N ALA A 1156 -42.59 5.43 -9.30
CA ALA A 1156 -41.33 5.88 -8.70
C ALA A 1156 -40.65 4.86 -7.76
N ASN A 1157 -41.35 3.79 -7.37
CA ASN A 1157 -40.86 2.77 -6.42
C ASN A 1157 -40.68 1.37 -7.04
N THR A 1158 -40.83 1.28 -8.36
CA THR A 1158 -40.69 0.05 -9.13
C THR A 1158 -39.25 -0.07 -9.62
N PRO A 1159 -38.50 -1.12 -9.26
CA PRO A 1159 -37.21 -1.39 -9.86
C PRO A 1159 -37.35 -1.72 -11.35
N ILE A 1160 -36.41 -1.23 -12.16
CA ILE A 1160 -36.35 -1.51 -13.60
C ILE A 1160 -35.14 -2.39 -13.84
N ILE A 1161 -35.33 -3.44 -14.64
CA ILE A 1161 -34.27 -4.35 -15.10
C ILE A 1161 -34.33 -4.34 -16.62
N VAL A 1162 -33.21 -4.05 -17.28
CA VAL A 1162 -33.06 -4.12 -18.74
C VAL A 1162 -31.82 -4.92 -19.10
N ASP A 1163 -32.02 -5.94 -19.93
CA ASP A 1163 -31.00 -6.89 -20.38
C ASP A 1163 -30.81 -6.74 -21.90
N ALA A 1164 -31.54 -7.50 -22.71
CA ALA A 1164 -31.44 -7.46 -24.17
C ALA A 1164 -32.81 -7.46 -24.89
N ILE A 1165 -32.80 -7.01 -26.15
CA ILE A 1165 -33.94 -7.14 -27.07
C ILE A 1165 -33.55 -7.86 -28.35
N GLN A 1166 -34.51 -8.52 -28.99
CA GLN A 1166 -34.32 -9.22 -30.27
C GLN A 1166 -35.42 -8.83 -31.26
N TRP A 1167 -35.02 -8.53 -32.49
CA TRP A 1167 -35.89 -8.37 -33.64
C TRP A 1167 -35.75 -9.54 -34.60
N SER A 1168 -36.84 -10.28 -34.80
CA SER A 1168 -36.88 -11.45 -35.68
C SER A 1168 -37.89 -11.24 -36.81
N PRO A 1169 -37.55 -11.50 -38.09
CA PRO A 1169 -38.52 -11.36 -39.17
C PRO A 1169 -39.63 -12.41 -39.01
N VAL A 1170 -40.88 -11.98 -39.12
CA VAL A 1170 -42.03 -12.89 -39.12
C VAL A 1170 -42.13 -13.46 -40.53
N LEU A 1171 -41.57 -14.65 -40.75
CA LEU A 1171 -41.78 -15.40 -41.99
C LEU A 1171 -43.27 -15.74 -42.09
N LEU A 1172 -43.98 -15.11 -43.02
CA LEU A 1172 -45.33 -15.53 -43.38
C LEU A 1172 -45.24 -16.99 -43.89
N PRO A 1173 -46.11 -17.91 -43.43
CA PRO A 1173 -46.13 -19.28 -43.95
C PRO A 1173 -46.30 -19.25 -45.47
N LYS A 1174 -45.53 -20.08 -46.18
CA LYS A 1174 -45.51 -20.18 -47.64
C LYS A 1174 -46.83 -20.64 -48.30
N ASN A 1175 -47.93 -20.77 -47.55
CA ASN A 1175 -49.22 -21.32 -48.02
C ASN A 1175 -50.39 -20.33 -47.83
N ALA A 1176 -50.19 -19.07 -48.19
CA ALA A 1176 -51.30 -18.10 -48.28
C ALA A 1176 -51.15 -17.23 -49.52
N VAL A 1177 -51.04 -17.88 -50.68
CA VAL A 1177 -51.47 -17.35 -51.98
C VAL A 1177 -52.09 -18.53 -52.73
N ASP A 1178 -53.40 -18.64 -52.61
CA ASP A 1178 -54.32 -19.06 -53.68
C ASP A 1178 -55.57 -18.17 -53.55
#